data_AF-A0AAD7X4Y6-F1
#
_entry.id   AF-A0AAD7X4Y6-F1
#
_cell.length_a   1.000
_cell.length_b   1.000
_cell.length_c   1.000
_cell.angle_alpha   90.00
_cell.angle_beta   90.00
_cell.angle_gamma   90.00
#
_symmetry.space_group_name_H-M   'P 1'
#
loop_
_entity.id
_entity.type
_entity.pdbx_description
1 polymer ?
#
loop_
_entity_poly.entity_id
_entity_poly.type
_entity_poly.pdbx_seq_one_letter_code
_entity_poly.pdbx_strand_id
1 'polypeptide(L)'
;MSSDIPSDIPESIALSVGLKPLQVPFFFSRAGKAARKARALRIGNKQAPTSQEQQEKNPKSKTVRVRLGRLADLMDMPMDIFLEIIVHLQPLDLLHLARASKHFRAMLMTSRSRYLWVAAFQNVAPGLPPCPPYISEPRYAAALFDQYCFACGVERSTNTEYSTTLRLCAPCHKTNFKCGEHLNISSKKLSPQFIETTLPSLLVSAVRYVDMENYQDEFNAKSNWMYSIFYVPEVEAVLALCESKQTTEQRMAFIRERREYVTKMQSHGLAVLRWLSKEYRSKRDSQKSAREERKATILRKLEALGYNHTDYPDNDAWNKIVNQPRELTDRIWKVSRPKLEALIKQQREDDRRAEFEARLRERYAEFRPIYEEFIHVALPDHIRDFAPNWADACRLPCIVELASSDGAFPRINGARVATITTRLTAEVHEAVCQIKRDLVEMLHREYHQTHRDALPPPPLEMAQVDAELAKATSLFICHRCPLQTAVSASQICLHWRTEHPELKWNDAWPIDEMFDRRRKRSEWPKLLPWVCAMPSGPSCAKHALVALGIPDDTPYIALDDVAQQGRLVCLCGSPELPAPSESGWGTLIKHVADEQAWHHRMQLFSKDITLWPSIKLIDNHPLSGPAPCLKLLAEGERAEVPDSSIPADTASLVTARLEHEQRQPVCSSCHFMLKDGSKRTRDIHLPRDITHIAHHMRTRHDETLSSDCILFVYA
;
A
#
# COMPACT_ATOMS: atom_id res chain seq x y z
N MET A 1 -23.68 4.97 48.89
CA MET A 1 -22.64 6.02 48.93
C MET A 1 -23.29 7.23 49.55
N SER A 2 -23.29 7.32 50.87
CA SER A 2 -23.60 8.54 51.60
C SER A 2 -22.34 8.84 52.39
N SER A 3 -21.52 9.73 51.84
CA SER A 3 -20.35 10.32 52.50
C SER A 3 -20.82 11.65 53.05
N ASP A 4 -20.48 11.98 54.29
CA ASP A 4 -20.79 13.24 54.96
C ASP A 4 -20.16 14.43 54.23
N ILE A 5 -20.90 14.83 53.20
CA ILE A 5 -21.08 16.14 52.59
C ILE A 5 -21.27 17.16 53.74
N PRO A 6 -20.63 18.35 53.73
CA PRO A 6 -20.90 19.41 54.70
C PRO A 6 -22.40 19.50 55.02
N SER A 7 -22.77 19.62 56.30
CA SER A 7 -24.18 19.60 56.73
C SER A 7 -25.05 20.61 55.98
N ASP A 8 -24.43 21.67 55.46
CA ASP A 8 -25.03 22.69 54.60
C ASP A 8 -24.43 22.69 53.18
N ILE A 9 -24.48 21.58 52.44
CA ILE A 9 -24.28 21.64 50.98
C ILE A 9 -25.56 22.20 50.32
N PRO A 10 -25.46 23.31 49.57
CA PRO A 10 -26.61 23.82 48.83
C PRO A 10 -27.25 22.76 47.94
N GLU A 11 -28.57 22.73 47.91
CA GLU A 11 -29.38 21.76 47.16
C GLU A 11 -28.92 21.64 45.69
N SER A 12 -28.51 22.76 45.08
CA SER A 12 -28.01 22.82 43.71
C SER A 12 -26.74 21.99 43.48
N ILE A 13 -25.85 21.97 44.48
CA ILE A 13 -24.57 21.27 44.46
C ILE A 13 -24.79 19.79 44.76
N ALA A 14 -25.60 19.48 45.79
CA ALA A 14 -25.94 18.11 46.16
C ALA A 14 -26.59 17.36 44.98
N LEU A 15 -27.47 18.03 44.24
CA LEU A 15 -28.08 17.48 43.03
C LEU A 15 -27.01 17.06 42.02
N SER A 16 -26.07 17.96 41.70
CA SER A 16 -25.03 17.72 40.68
C SER A 16 -24.07 16.58 41.03
N VAL A 17 -23.67 16.49 42.30
CA VAL A 17 -22.80 15.42 42.80
C VAL A 17 -23.51 14.06 42.80
N GLY A 18 -24.83 14.07 43.03
CA GLY A 18 -25.69 12.89 43.07
C GLY A 18 -26.08 12.32 41.69
N LEU A 19 -25.88 13.09 40.61
CA LEU A 19 -26.23 12.66 39.26
C LEU A 19 -25.44 11.42 38.84
N LYS A 20 -26.16 10.44 38.30
CA LYS A 20 -25.58 9.20 37.76
C LYS A 20 -25.43 9.32 36.25
N PRO A 21 -24.28 8.91 35.69
CA PRO A 21 -24.08 8.97 34.25
C PRO A 21 -24.98 7.95 33.54
N LEU A 22 -25.50 8.36 32.40
CA LEU A 22 -26.35 7.57 31.53
C LEU A 22 -25.58 6.34 31.02
N GLN A 23 -26.17 5.17 31.25
CA GLN A 23 -25.66 3.91 30.73
C GLN A 23 -26.08 3.75 29.28
N VAL A 24 -25.14 3.41 28.40
CA VAL A 24 -25.48 2.93 27.06
C VAL A 24 -25.81 1.44 27.11
N PRO A 25 -26.84 0.96 26.40
CA PRO A 25 -27.14 -0.47 26.33
C PRO A 25 -25.91 -1.26 25.88
N PHE A 26 -25.62 -2.34 26.61
CA PHE A 26 -24.42 -3.18 26.46
C PHE A 26 -24.14 -3.64 25.01
N PHE A 27 -25.20 -3.75 24.19
CA PHE A 27 -25.20 -4.19 22.80
C PHE A 27 -24.30 -3.39 21.84
N PHE A 28 -23.97 -2.14 22.15
CA PHE A 28 -23.15 -1.28 21.26
C PHE A 28 -21.69 -1.11 21.70
N SER A 29 -21.27 -1.69 22.83
CA SER A 29 -19.89 -1.59 23.31
C SER A 29 -18.97 -2.64 22.62
N ARG A 30 -17.70 -2.29 22.38
CA ARG A 30 -16.67 -3.26 21.92
C ARG A 30 -16.56 -4.47 22.87
N ALA A 31 -16.78 -4.28 24.17
CA ALA A 31 -16.83 -5.34 25.18
C ALA A 31 -18.04 -6.27 25.00
N GLY A 32 -19.21 -5.74 24.66
CA GLY A 32 -20.40 -6.53 24.32
C GLY A 32 -20.21 -7.38 23.06
N LYS A 33 -19.49 -6.85 22.06
CA LYS A 33 -19.09 -7.62 20.87
C LYS A 33 -18.08 -8.74 21.22
N ALA A 34 -17.11 -8.48 22.10
CA ALA A 34 -16.13 -9.47 22.55
C ALA A 34 -16.76 -10.60 23.40
N ALA A 35 -17.66 -10.26 24.34
CA ALA A 35 -18.40 -11.24 25.13
C ALA A 35 -19.33 -12.11 24.26
N ARG A 36 -19.93 -11.52 23.22
CA ARG A 36 -20.73 -12.27 22.24
C ARG A 36 -19.88 -13.18 21.35
N LYS A 37 -18.68 -12.77 20.96
CA LYS A 37 -17.71 -13.64 20.24
C LYS A 37 -17.28 -14.82 21.14
N ALA A 38 -17.01 -14.57 22.42
CA ALA A 38 -16.72 -15.62 23.40
C ALA A 38 -17.91 -16.57 23.64
N ARG A 39 -19.15 -16.06 23.63
CA ARG A 39 -20.37 -16.87 23.75
C ARG A 39 -20.66 -17.67 22.47
N ALA A 40 -20.41 -17.11 21.30
CA ALA A 40 -20.54 -17.80 20.00
C ALA A 40 -19.51 -18.92 19.84
N LEU A 41 -18.26 -18.71 20.29
CA LEU A 41 -17.21 -19.74 20.36
C LEU A 41 -17.58 -20.90 21.29
N ARG A 42 -18.34 -20.66 22.37
CA ARG A 42 -18.85 -21.72 23.26
C ARG A 42 -20.04 -22.48 22.70
N ILE A 43 -20.82 -21.89 21.80
CA ILE A 43 -22.00 -22.52 21.18
C ILE A 43 -21.60 -23.35 19.95
N GLY A 44 -20.56 -22.94 19.22
CA GLY A 44 -20.06 -23.66 18.03
C GLY A 44 -19.32 -24.99 18.32
N ASN A 45 -19.00 -25.28 19.59
CA ASN A 45 -18.23 -26.47 19.96
C ASN A 45 -19.07 -27.62 20.56
N LYS A 46 -20.37 -27.67 20.25
CA LYS A 46 -21.23 -28.82 20.58
C LYS A 46 -21.53 -29.65 19.33
N GLN A 47 -20.54 -30.44 18.91
CA GLN A 47 -20.80 -31.72 18.26
C GLN A 47 -20.22 -32.80 19.19
N ALA A 48 -21.10 -33.70 19.63
CA ALA A 48 -20.79 -34.80 20.53
C ALA A 48 -20.03 -35.92 19.80
N PRO A 49 -19.38 -36.80 20.56
CA PRO A 49 -19.63 -38.22 20.33
C PRO A 49 -20.15 -38.95 21.57
N THR A 50 -20.95 -39.93 21.20
CA THR A 50 -21.80 -40.89 21.90
C THR A 50 -21.04 -41.85 22.84
N SER A 51 -21.63 -42.04 24.02
CA SER A 51 -21.72 -43.26 24.84
C SER A 51 -20.49 -44.11 25.19
N GLN A 52 -20.20 -44.21 26.49
CA GLN A 52 -20.13 -45.51 27.19
C GLN A 52 -20.32 -45.38 28.71
N GLU A 53 -21.28 -46.16 29.19
CA GLU A 53 -21.54 -46.76 30.52
C GLU A 53 -21.42 -45.95 31.82
N GLN A 54 -22.60 -45.80 32.45
CA GLN A 54 -22.81 -45.41 33.83
C GLN A 54 -22.54 -46.60 34.78
N GLN A 55 -21.74 -46.38 35.81
CA GLN A 55 -21.90 -47.06 37.09
C GLN A 55 -22.17 -46.03 38.18
N GLU A 56 -23.37 -46.11 38.74
CA GLU A 56 -23.84 -45.33 39.88
C GLU A 56 -23.00 -45.62 41.13
N LYS A 57 -22.35 -44.59 41.68
CA LYS A 57 -21.98 -44.55 43.10
C LYS A 57 -22.31 -43.18 43.69
N ASN A 58 -23.28 -43.22 44.59
CA ASN A 58 -23.80 -42.17 45.48
C ASN A 58 -22.68 -41.27 46.06
N PRO A 59 -22.70 -39.93 45.92
CA PRO A 59 -21.70 -39.09 46.55
C PRO A 59 -22.12 -38.77 47.99
N LYS A 60 -21.43 -39.39 48.95
CA LYS A 60 -21.39 -38.89 50.32
C LYS A 60 -20.86 -37.45 50.31
N SER A 61 -21.63 -36.54 50.92
CA SER A 61 -21.22 -35.18 51.26
C SER A 61 -19.80 -35.17 51.83
N LYS A 62 -18.85 -34.64 51.07
CA LYS A 62 -17.53 -34.25 51.58
C LYS A 62 -17.59 -32.76 51.83
N THR A 63 -17.63 -32.38 53.10
CA THR A 63 -17.32 -31.04 53.59
C THR A 63 -15.95 -30.63 53.03
N VAL A 64 -15.94 -29.71 52.08
CA VAL A 64 -14.69 -29.14 51.56
C VAL A 64 -14.10 -28.26 52.67
N ARG A 65 -13.09 -28.77 53.37
CA ARG A 65 -12.23 -27.95 54.23
C ARG A 65 -11.40 -27.04 53.31
N VAL A 66 -11.82 -25.79 53.16
CA VAL A 66 -11.07 -24.76 52.45
C VAL A 66 -9.75 -24.54 53.20
N ARG A 67 -8.60 -24.81 52.56
CA ARG A 67 -7.31 -24.36 53.08
C ARG A 67 -7.26 -22.84 52.96
N LEU A 68 -7.35 -22.15 54.09
CA LEU A 68 -7.12 -20.71 54.16
C LEU A 68 -5.68 -20.42 53.67
N GLY A 69 -5.53 -19.49 52.72
CA GLY A 69 -4.24 -19.16 52.09
C GLY A 69 -3.26 -18.49 53.05
N ARG A 70 -1.99 -18.33 52.66
CA ARG A 70 -0.91 -17.69 53.46
C ARG A 70 -1.21 -16.26 53.97
N LEU A 71 -2.31 -15.64 53.54
CA LEU A 71 -2.77 -14.31 53.93
C LEU A 71 -4.01 -14.37 54.86
N ALA A 72 -4.38 -15.55 55.36
CA ALA A 72 -5.51 -15.69 56.28
C ALA A 72 -5.28 -14.88 57.56
N ASP A 73 -4.06 -14.93 58.08
CA ASP A 73 -3.62 -14.24 59.29
C ASP A 73 -3.64 -12.70 59.14
N LEU A 74 -3.74 -12.17 57.92
CA LEU A 74 -3.96 -10.73 57.69
C LEU A 74 -5.29 -10.26 58.29
N MET A 75 -6.30 -11.14 58.32
CA MET A 75 -7.61 -10.86 58.93
C MET A 75 -7.60 -10.97 60.46
N ASP A 76 -6.57 -11.61 61.03
CA ASP A 76 -6.38 -11.80 62.47
C ASP A 76 -5.42 -10.75 63.09
N MET A 77 -4.87 -9.86 62.26
CA MET A 77 -3.99 -8.77 62.68
C MET A 77 -4.75 -7.73 63.54
N PRO A 78 -4.15 -7.22 64.64
CA PRO A 78 -4.72 -6.11 65.39
C PRO A 78 -5.01 -4.91 64.48
N MET A 79 -6.21 -4.35 64.62
CA MET A 79 -6.70 -3.27 63.74
C MET A 79 -5.74 -2.08 63.68
N ASP A 80 -5.10 -1.71 64.80
CA ASP A 80 -4.20 -0.56 64.84
C ASP A 80 -2.96 -0.74 63.94
N ILE A 81 -2.36 -1.94 63.94
CA ILE A 81 -1.21 -2.27 63.08
C ILE A 81 -1.63 -2.30 61.61
N PHE A 82 -2.82 -2.83 61.34
CA PHE A 82 -3.36 -2.85 59.98
C PHE A 82 -3.63 -1.44 59.44
N LEU A 83 -4.18 -0.55 60.28
CA LEU A 83 -4.42 0.85 59.91
C LEU A 83 -3.11 1.62 59.71
N GLU A 84 -2.08 1.35 60.50
CA GLU A 84 -0.73 1.93 60.32
C GLU A 84 -0.14 1.55 58.94
N ILE A 85 -0.26 0.28 58.55
CA ILE A 85 0.19 -0.18 57.23
C ILE A 85 -0.61 0.51 56.11
N ILE A 86 -1.94 0.64 56.29
CA ILE A 86 -2.84 1.26 55.31
C ILE A 86 -2.47 2.72 55.02
N VAL A 87 -2.01 3.47 56.02
CA VAL A 87 -1.64 4.88 55.88
C VAL A 87 -0.48 5.08 54.88
N HIS A 88 0.36 4.06 54.67
CA HIS A 88 1.47 4.10 53.69
C HIS A 88 1.07 3.73 52.26
N LEU A 89 -0.16 3.29 52.03
CA LEU A 89 -0.62 2.86 50.70
C LEU A 89 -0.96 4.05 49.80
N GLN A 90 -0.99 3.82 48.48
CA GLN A 90 -1.52 4.80 47.53
C GLN A 90 -3.06 4.67 47.40
N PRO A 91 -3.77 5.72 46.93
CA PRO A 91 -5.24 5.69 46.85
C PRO A 91 -5.79 4.56 45.97
N LEU A 92 -5.05 4.16 44.93
CA LEU A 92 -5.42 3.03 44.07
C LEU A 92 -5.34 1.69 44.81
N ASP A 93 -4.34 1.52 45.68
CA ASP A 93 -4.18 0.31 46.47
C ASP A 93 -5.33 0.15 47.47
N LEU A 94 -5.76 1.26 48.09
CA LEU A 94 -6.95 1.28 48.96
C LEU A 94 -8.23 0.88 48.21
N LEU A 95 -8.39 1.34 46.96
CA LEU A 95 -9.52 0.93 46.13
C LEU A 95 -9.49 -0.56 45.80
N HIS A 96 -8.32 -1.11 45.48
CA HIS A 96 -8.15 -2.54 45.22
C HIS A 96 -8.44 -3.36 46.48
N LEU A 97 -7.92 -2.94 47.63
CA LEU A 97 -8.16 -3.60 48.92
C LEU A 97 -9.66 -3.62 49.28
N ALA A 98 -10.35 -2.48 49.11
CA ALA A 98 -11.78 -2.38 49.33
C ALA A 98 -12.64 -3.18 48.32
N ARG A 99 -12.07 -3.64 47.19
CA ARG A 99 -12.74 -4.54 46.23
C ARG A 99 -12.44 -6.01 46.50
N ALA A 100 -11.29 -6.30 47.08
CA ALA A 100 -10.85 -7.67 47.36
C ALA A 100 -11.63 -8.33 48.52
N SER A 101 -12.13 -7.55 49.50
CA SER A 101 -12.84 -8.08 50.68
C SER A 101 -14.06 -7.26 51.08
N LYS A 102 -15.16 -7.93 51.43
CA LYS A 102 -16.37 -7.30 51.99
C LYS A 102 -16.10 -6.60 53.32
N HIS A 103 -15.22 -7.17 54.14
CA HIS A 103 -14.82 -6.59 55.43
C HIS A 103 -14.08 -5.27 55.23
N PHE A 104 -13.01 -5.27 54.42
CA PHE A 104 -12.25 -4.05 54.12
C PHE A 104 -13.11 -3.01 53.40
N ARG A 105 -14.04 -3.43 52.54
CA ARG A 105 -15.02 -2.52 51.94
C ARG A 105 -15.86 -1.79 52.99
N ALA A 106 -16.43 -2.54 53.94
CA ALA A 106 -17.29 -1.99 54.99
C ALA A 106 -16.51 -1.04 55.92
N MET A 107 -15.22 -1.25 56.10
CA MET A 107 -14.35 -0.39 56.90
C MET A 107 -13.89 0.86 56.12
N LEU A 108 -13.28 0.69 54.96
CA LEU A 108 -12.59 1.75 54.20
C LEU A 108 -13.55 2.73 53.51
N MET A 109 -14.78 2.33 53.21
CA MET A 109 -15.75 3.15 52.46
C MET A 109 -16.69 3.96 53.38
N THR A 110 -16.27 4.25 54.61
CA THR A 110 -17.05 5.02 55.61
C THR A 110 -16.43 6.38 55.89
N SER A 111 -17.22 7.34 56.38
CA SER A 111 -16.72 8.69 56.72
C SER A 111 -15.68 8.67 57.84
N ARG A 112 -15.79 7.73 58.78
CA ARG A 112 -14.79 7.53 59.86
C ARG A 112 -13.40 7.17 59.33
N SER A 113 -13.31 6.55 58.16
CA SER A 113 -12.05 6.14 57.53
C SER A 113 -11.46 7.22 56.60
N ARG A 114 -12.03 8.43 56.56
CA ARG A 114 -11.57 9.54 55.71
C ARG A 114 -10.09 9.86 55.90
N TYR A 115 -9.60 9.84 57.14
CA TYR A 115 -8.20 10.14 57.44
C TYR A 115 -7.22 9.20 56.72
N LEU A 116 -7.58 7.93 56.54
CA LEU A 116 -6.76 6.94 55.82
C LEU A 116 -6.61 7.32 54.34
N TRP A 117 -7.70 7.79 53.73
CA TRP A 117 -7.66 8.23 52.34
C TRP A 117 -6.88 9.53 52.17
N VAL A 118 -7.05 10.49 53.08
CA VAL A 118 -6.28 11.73 53.08
C VAL A 118 -4.78 11.44 53.17
N ALA A 119 -4.38 10.54 54.07
CA ALA A 119 -2.99 10.12 54.20
C ALA A 119 -2.49 9.39 52.94
N ALA A 120 -3.30 8.50 52.35
CA ALA A 120 -2.94 7.84 51.10
C ALA A 120 -2.73 8.84 49.94
N PHE A 121 -3.49 9.93 49.89
CA PHE A 121 -3.29 10.99 48.90
C PHE A 121 -1.99 11.78 49.12
N GLN A 122 -1.47 11.85 50.36
CA GLN A 122 -0.17 12.47 50.65
C GLN A 122 1.01 11.61 50.14
N ASN A 123 0.80 10.31 49.90
CA ASN A 123 1.79 9.41 49.32
C ASN A 123 1.86 9.49 47.77
N VAL A 124 1.07 10.36 47.14
CA VAL A 124 1.12 10.62 45.69
C VAL A 124 2.15 11.73 45.41
N ALA A 125 2.70 11.76 44.19
CA ALA A 125 3.67 12.77 43.77
C ALA A 125 3.19 14.21 44.11
N PRO A 126 4.09 15.08 44.59
CA PRO A 126 3.74 16.38 45.13
C PRO A 126 3.04 17.26 44.08
N GLY A 127 2.12 18.10 44.55
CA GLY A 127 1.36 19.04 43.72
C GLY A 127 0.04 18.51 43.17
N LEU A 128 -0.42 17.33 43.59
CA LEU A 128 -1.78 16.87 43.33
C LEU A 128 -2.78 17.77 44.09
N PRO A 129 -3.81 18.35 43.44
CA PRO A 129 -4.83 19.11 44.14
C PRO A 129 -5.61 18.26 45.15
N PRO A 130 -5.93 18.80 46.34
CA PRO A 130 -6.69 18.08 47.36
C PRO A 130 -8.10 17.73 46.84
N CYS A 131 -8.69 16.66 47.40
CA CYS A 131 -10.04 16.24 47.06
C CYS A 131 -11.04 17.41 47.20
N PRO A 132 -11.89 17.69 46.20
CA PRO A 132 -12.91 18.72 46.30
C PRO A 132 -13.84 18.46 47.50
N PRO A 133 -14.31 19.49 48.21
CA PRO A 133 -15.11 19.32 49.42
C PRO A 133 -16.49 18.68 49.17
N TYR A 134 -16.95 18.67 47.92
CA TYR A 134 -18.25 18.11 47.52
C TYR A 134 -18.14 16.65 47.06
N ILE A 135 -16.94 16.07 47.05
CA ILE A 135 -16.68 14.72 46.53
C ILE A 135 -15.95 13.91 47.61
N SER A 136 -16.28 12.63 47.74
CA SER A 136 -15.58 11.74 48.65
C SER A 136 -14.24 11.28 48.10
N GLU A 137 -13.26 11.10 48.99
CA GLU A 137 -11.91 10.65 48.65
C GLU A 137 -11.88 9.35 47.84
N PRO A 138 -12.69 8.31 48.16
CA PRO A 138 -12.73 7.09 47.35
C PRO A 138 -13.23 7.36 45.92
N ARG A 139 -14.20 8.27 45.74
CA ARG A 139 -14.70 8.63 44.42
C ARG A 139 -13.66 9.41 43.63
N TYR A 140 -12.97 10.33 44.27
CA TYR A 140 -11.87 11.09 43.66
C TYR A 140 -10.71 10.17 43.26
N ALA A 141 -10.31 9.24 44.13
CA ALA A 141 -9.30 8.22 43.82
C ALA A 141 -9.70 7.37 42.61
N ALA A 142 -10.98 6.97 42.53
CA ALA A 142 -11.47 6.16 41.42
C ALA A 142 -11.49 6.95 40.10
N ALA A 143 -11.80 8.25 40.14
CA ALA A 143 -11.71 9.08 38.94
C ALA A 143 -10.25 9.21 38.46
N LEU A 144 -9.32 9.47 39.37
CA LEU A 144 -7.91 9.71 39.04
C LEU A 144 -7.16 8.45 38.60
N PHE A 145 -7.24 7.36 39.37
CA PHE A 145 -6.27 6.26 39.27
C PHE A 145 -6.85 4.93 38.78
N ASP A 146 -8.16 4.75 38.86
CA ASP A 146 -8.81 3.49 38.53
C ASP A 146 -9.10 3.34 37.02
N GLN A 147 -9.63 2.20 36.57
CA GLN A 147 -9.85 1.92 35.15
C GLN A 147 -11.31 1.58 34.79
N TYR A 148 -12.24 1.63 35.74
CA TYR A 148 -13.64 1.27 35.52
C TYR A 148 -14.50 2.48 35.12
N CYS A 149 -15.43 2.25 34.18
CA CYS A 149 -16.42 3.25 33.78
C CYS A 149 -17.48 3.43 34.88
N PHE A 150 -17.76 4.67 35.29
CA PHE A 150 -18.75 4.98 36.34
C PHE A 150 -20.19 4.74 35.90
N ALA A 151 -20.46 4.72 34.59
CA ALA A 151 -21.77 4.39 34.06
C ALA A 151 -21.96 2.87 33.99
N CYS A 152 -21.21 2.18 33.14
CA CYS A 152 -21.48 0.78 32.79
C CYS A 152 -20.54 -0.25 33.47
N GLY A 153 -19.55 0.19 34.24
CA GLY A 153 -18.64 -0.70 34.98
C GLY A 153 -17.60 -1.45 34.13
N VAL A 154 -17.48 -1.16 32.83
CA VAL A 154 -16.46 -1.80 31.97
C VAL A 154 -15.05 -1.35 32.34
N GLU A 155 -14.09 -2.26 32.24
CA GLU A 155 -12.65 -1.99 32.39
C GLU A 155 -12.10 -1.22 31.17
N ARG A 156 -10.92 -0.59 31.31
CA ARG A 156 -10.23 0.23 30.29
C ARG A 156 -10.94 1.52 29.91
N SER A 157 -11.53 2.18 30.89
CA SER A 157 -12.08 3.53 30.73
C SER A 157 -10.96 4.57 30.67
N THR A 158 -10.76 5.20 29.51
CA THR A 158 -9.69 6.18 29.28
C THR A 158 -10.14 7.64 29.30
N ASN A 159 -11.45 7.93 29.21
CA ASN A 159 -11.93 9.32 29.23
C ASN A 159 -12.27 9.70 30.66
N THR A 160 -11.40 10.50 31.28
CA THR A 160 -11.62 11.07 32.60
C THR A 160 -11.85 12.56 32.46
N GLU A 161 -13.01 13.01 32.91
CA GLU A 161 -13.33 14.43 33.04
C GLU A 161 -13.06 14.85 34.48
N TYR A 162 -12.05 15.70 34.70
CA TYR A 162 -11.58 16.04 36.03
C TYR A 162 -12.47 17.09 36.72
N SER A 163 -13.10 17.99 35.96
CA SER A 163 -14.00 19.02 36.51
C SER A 163 -15.28 18.41 37.09
N THR A 164 -15.80 17.35 36.49
CA THR A 164 -16.95 16.59 37.02
C THR A 164 -16.55 15.35 37.83
N THR A 165 -15.25 15.02 37.83
CA THR A 165 -14.68 13.83 38.48
C THR A 165 -15.39 12.54 38.02
N LEU A 166 -15.53 12.39 36.69
CA LEU A 166 -16.16 11.23 36.06
C LEU A 166 -15.17 10.50 35.16
N ARG A 167 -15.12 9.17 35.30
CA ARG A 167 -14.36 8.28 34.42
C ARG A 167 -15.33 7.44 33.58
N LEU A 168 -15.30 7.62 32.26
CA LEU A 168 -16.23 6.97 31.33
C LEU A 168 -15.51 6.31 30.14
N CYS A 169 -16.00 5.13 29.74
CA CYS A 169 -15.57 4.53 28.49
C CYS A 169 -16.04 5.39 27.30
N ALA A 170 -15.38 5.30 26.14
CA ALA A 170 -15.68 6.17 25.00
C ALA A 170 -17.18 6.22 24.60
N PRO A 171 -17.93 5.10 24.57
CA PRO A 171 -19.37 5.14 24.31
C PRO A 171 -20.15 5.94 25.36
N CYS A 172 -19.92 5.68 26.66
CA CYS A 172 -20.58 6.39 27.74
C CYS A 172 -20.21 7.87 27.75
N HIS A 173 -18.95 8.22 27.48
CA HIS A 173 -18.52 9.61 27.38
C HIS A 173 -19.29 10.36 26.29
N LYS A 174 -19.40 9.78 25.08
CA LYS A 174 -20.16 10.38 23.96
C LYS A 174 -21.63 10.61 24.29
N THR A 175 -22.25 9.74 25.09
CA THR A 175 -23.64 9.89 25.51
C THR A 175 -23.81 10.94 26.61
N ASN A 176 -22.85 11.04 27.52
CA ASN A 176 -22.96 11.87 28.72
C ASN A 176 -22.38 13.27 28.56
N PHE A 177 -21.49 13.51 27.60
CA PHE A 177 -20.85 14.80 27.39
C PHE A 177 -21.08 15.28 25.96
N LYS A 178 -21.69 16.46 25.82
CA LYS A 178 -22.04 17.05 24.52
C LYS A 178 -21.75 18.55 24.49
N CYS A 179 -21.44 19.05 23.30
CA CYS A 179 -21.44 20.47 23.01
C CYS A 179 -22.81 21.07 23.32
N GLY A 180 -22.87 22.22 23.99
CA GLY A 180 -24.13 22.89 24.33
C GLY A 180 -25.00 23.19 23.10
N GLU A 181 -24.40 23.59 21.97
CA GLU A 181 -25.11 23.85 20.71
C GLU A 181 -25.83 22.60 20.16
N HIS A 182 -25.34 21.40 20.49
CA HIS A 182 -25.97 20.14 20.11
C HIS A 182 -26.96 19.60 21.15
N LEU A 183 -27.26 20.36 22.19
CA LEU A 183 -28.30 20.04 23.16
C LEU A 183 -29.60 20.71 22.72
N ASN A 184 -30.67 19.92 22.55
CA ASN A 184 -32.01 20.43 22.27
C ASN A 184 -32.62 21.05 23.53
N ILE A 185 -32.07 22.17 24.00
CA ILE A 185 -32.54 22.88 25.20
C ILE A 185 -33.68 23.81 24.78
N SER A 186 -34.90 23.52 25.25
CA SER A 186 -36.05 24.41 25.09
C SER A 186 -36.73 24.61 26.44
N SER A 187 -37.06 25.86 26.78
CA SER A 187 -37.85 26.18 27.96
C SER A 187 -38.97 27.14 27.59
N LYS A 188 -40.16 26.93 28.17
CA LYS A 188 -41.30 27.87 28.07
C LYS A 188 -41.25 28.96 29.14
N LYS A 189 -40.41 28.80 30.16
CA LYS A 189 -40.32 29.70 31.33
C LYS A 189 -39.10 30.62 31.31
N LEU A 190 -38.08 30.28 30.51
CA LEU A 190 -36.83 31.02 30.40
C LEU A 190 -36.71 31.63 29.00
N SER A 191 -36.13 32.82 28.89
CA SER A 191 -35.92 33.49 27.61
C SER A 191 -34.80 32.81 26.80
N PRO A 192 -34.83 32.89 25.45
CA PRO A 192 -33.72 32.39 24.62
C PRO A 192 -32.37 32.98 25.03
N GLN A 193 -32.33 34.29 25.32
CA GLN A 193 -31.13 34.98 25.80
C GLN A 193 -30.55 34.35 27.09
N PHE A 194 -31.42 33.94 28.01
CA PHE A 194 -30.98 33.27 29.25
C PHE A 194 -30.33 31.91 28.93
N ILE A 195 -30.94 31.14 28.03
CA ILE A 195 -30.42 29.84 27.60
C ILE A 195 -29.06 30.01 26.91
N GLU A 196 -28.90 31.01 26.05
CA GLU A 196 -27.67 31.20 25.29
C GLU A 196 -26.51 31.75 26.12
N THR A 197 -26.79 32.65 27.06
CA THR A 197 -25.73 33.42 27.75
C THR A 197 -25.58 33.11 29.23
N THR A 198 -26.67 32.77 29.92
CA THR A 198 -26.62 32.56 31.37
C THR A 198 -26.49 31.09 31.72
N LEU A 199 -27.25 30.20 31.07
CA LEU A 199 -27.24 28.77 31.35
C LEU A 199 -25.85 28.13 31.23
N PRO A 200 -25.01 28.40 30.20
CA PRO A 200 -23.66 27.85 30.13
C PRO A 200 -22.81 28.15 31.38
N SER A 201 -23.00 29.35 31.96
CA SER A 201 -22.29 29.76 33.17
C SER A 201 -22.76 29.08 34.47
N LEU A 202 -23.79 28.22 34.39
CA LEU A 202 -24.33 27.47 35.53
C LEU A 202 -23.96 25.98 35.47
N LEU A 203 -23.25 25.56 34.42
CA LEU A 203 -22.90 24.18 34.11
C LEU A 203 -21.39 23.97 34.20
N VAL A 204 -20.95 22.81 34.68
CA VAL A 204 -19.53 22.47 34.70
C VAL A 204 -19.13 22.06 33.28
N SER A 205 -18.29 22.87 32.63
CA SER A 205 -17.72 22.48 31.34
C SER A 205 -16.56 21.50 31.53
N ALA A 206 -16.50 20.52 30.64
CA ALA A 206 -15.37 19.64 30.48
C ALA A 206 -14.13 20.44 30.02
N VAL A 207 -13.00 20.25 30.70
CA VAL A 207 -11.73 20.93 30.37
C VAL A 207 -10.89 19.98 29.52
N ARG A 208 -10.55 20.37 28.29
CA ARG A 208 -9.74 19.53 27.39
C ARG A 208 -8.26 19.82 27.56
N TYR A 209 -7.43 18.84 27.20
CA TYR A 209 -5.98 18.97 27.23
C TYR A 209 -5.46 20.12 26.36
N VAL A 210 -6.17 20.45 25.27
CA VAL A 210 -5.83 21.55 24.34
C VAL A 210 -6.07 22.93 24.99
N ASP A 211 -6.95 23.02 25.98
CA ASP A 211 -7.28 24.28 26.66
C ASP A 211 -6.19 24.69 27.68
N MET A 212 -5.23 23.82 27.95
CA MET A 212 -4.16 24.03 28.93
C MET A 212 -3.09 25.02 28.49
N GLU A 213 -2.82 25.11 27.18
CA GLU A 213 -1.76 25.96 26.62
C GLU A 213 -2.27 27.37 26.27
N ASN A 214 -3.57 27.52 26.06
CA ASN A 214 -4.19 28.77 25.59
C ASN A 214 -4.77 29.64 26.72
N TYR A 215 -4.94 29.12 27.93
CA TYR A 215 -5.48 29.87 29.07
C TYR A 215 -4.39 30.19 30.11
N GLN A 216 -3.88 31.42 30.07
CA GLN A 216 -3.09 31.99 31.16
C GLN A 216 -3.97 32.35 32.37
N ASP A 217 -5.26 32.59 32.16
CA ASP A 217 -6.23 33.01 33.19
C ASP A 217 -6.94 31.84 33.90
N GLU A 218 -7.47 32.12 35.11
CA GLU A 218 -8.31 31.20 35.89
C GLU A 218 -9.62 30.86 35.14
N PHE A 219 -9.98 29.58 35.07
CA PHE A 219 -11.25 29.13 34.50
C PHE A 219 -12.40 29.68 35.35
N ASN A 220 -13.25 30.52 34.74
CA ASN A 220 -14.39 31.14 35.38
C ASN A 220 -15.68 30.55 34.80
N ALA A 221 -16.69 30.30 35.63
CA ALA A 221 -18.01 29.88 35.14
C ALA A 221 -18.55 30.79 34.02
N LYS A 222 -18.27 32.10 34.06
CA LYS A 222 -18.68 33.06 33.02
C LYS A 222 -17.97 32.90 31.68
N SER A 223 -16.84 32.18 31.61
CA SER A 223 -16.19 31.86 30.33
C SER A 223 -16.84 30.69 29.61
N ASN A 224 -17.78 29.99 30.25
CA ASN A 224 -18.56 28.96 29.58
C ASN A 224 -19.52 29.59 28.58
N TRP A 225 -19.62 28.96 27.42
CA TRP A 225 -20.43 29.43 26.30
C TRP A 225 -21.04 28.22 25.59
N MET A 226 -21.93 28.44 24.62
CA MET A 226 -22.75 27.36 24.04
C MET A 226 -21.93 26.26 23.35
N TYR A 227 -20.72 26.58 22.87
CA TYR A 227 -19.82 25.59 22.25
C TYR A 227 -18.98 24.78 23.25
N SER A 228 -19.10 25.09 24.54
CA SER A 228 -18.49 24.30 25.62
C SER A 228 -19.15 22.92 25.75
N ILE A 229 -18.48 22.00 26.42
CA ILE A 229 -18.95 20.61 26.54
C ILE A 229 -19.47 20.37 27.93
N PHE A 230 -20.74 20.01 28.03
CA PHE A 230 -21.43 19.87 29.30
C PHE A 230 -21.84 18.43 29.57
N TYR A 231 -21.92 18.10 30.85
CA TYR A 231 -22.46 16.84 31.33
C TYR A 231 -23.99 16.86 31.21
N VAL A 232 -24.54 16.05 30.32
CA VAL A 232 -25.96 16.08 29.92
C VAL A 232 -26.93 15.99 31.11
N PRO A 233 -26.78 15.06 32.07
CA PRO A 233 -27.64 15.01 33.25
C PRO A 233 -27.60 16.27 34.12
N GLU A 234 -26.47 17.00 34.14
CA GLU A 234 -26.37 18.26 34.88
C GLU A 234 -27.12 19.39 34.18
N VAL A 235 -27.13 19.39 32.84
CA VAL A 235 -27.89 20.38 32.07
C VAL A 235 -29.38 20.28 32.39
N GLU A 236 -29.94 19.09 32.36
CA GLU A 236 -31.36 18.84 32.65
C GLU A 236 -31.71 19.24 34.09
N ALA A 237 -30.87 18.85 35.05
CA ALA A 237 -31.05 19.12 36.47
C ALA A 237 -30.98 20.63 36.80
N VAL A 238 -29.99 21.33 36.27
CA VAL A 238 -29.81 22.78 36.49
C VAL A 238 -30.90 23.58 35.79
N LEU A 239 -31.34 23.16 34.60
CA LEU A 239 -32.45 23.80 33.89
C LEU A 239 -33.74 23.71 34.70
N ALA A 240 -34.07 22.53 35.22
CA ALA A 240 -35.26 22.32 36.06
C ALA A 240 -35.22 23.16 37.35
N LEU A 241 -34.05 23.29 37.99
CA LEU A 241 -33.86 24.17 39.14
C LEU A 241 -34.01 25.66 38.79
N CYS A 242 -33.56 26.09 37.61
CA CYS A 242 -33.78 27.47 37.16
C CYS A 242 -35.28 27.78 36.97
N GLU A 243 -36.02 26.83 36.41
CA GLU A 243 -37.45 26.94 36.15
C GLU A 243 -38.32 26.91 37.41
N SER A 244 -37.81 26.38 38.52
CA SER A 244 -38.53 26.30 39.80
C SER A 244 -38.44 27.60 40.62
N LYS A 245 -37.47 28.49 40.33
CA LYS A 245 -37.33 29.77 41.05
C LYS A 245 -38.40 30.76 40.59
N GLN A 246 -39.27 31.15 41.53
CA GLN A 246 -40.46 31.96 41.27
C GLN A 246 -40.14 33.46 41.21
N THR A 247 -39.22 33.93 42.06
CA THR A 247 -38.83 35.36 42.09
C THR A 247 -37.48 35.62 41.44
N THR A 248 -37.25 36.87 41.03
CA THR A 248 -35.97 37.32 40.45
C THR A 248 -34.83 37.20 41.46
N GLU A 249 -35.09 37.51 42.73
CA GLU A 249 -34.14 37.43 43.84
C GLU A 249 -33.68 35.99 44.07
N GLN A 250 -34.62 35.03 44.12
CA GLN A 250 -34.31 33.61 44.24
C GLN A 250 -33.47 33.10 43.08
N ARG A 251 -33.77 33.55 41.85
CA ARG A 251 -33.02 33.17 40.65
C ARG A 251 -31.61 33.75 40.66
N MET A 252 -31.44 35.01 41.04
CA MET A 252 -30.13 35.67 41.11
C MET A 252 -29.25 35.11 42.24
N ALA A 253 -29.83 34.76 43.38
CA ALA A 253 -29.12 34.07 44.46
C ALA A 253 -28.58 32.72 44.00
N PHE A 254 -29.43 31.92 43.35
CA PHE A 254 -29.05 30.63 42.75
C PHE A 254 -27.94 30.78 41.71
N ILE A 255 -28.05 31.74 40.78
CA ILE A 255 -27.03 31.98 39.74
C ILE A 255 -25.67 32.28 40.36
N ARG A 256 -25.63 33.06 41.43
CA ARG A 256 -24.38 33.45 42.11
C ARG A 256 -23.72 32.26 42.77
N GLU A 257 -24.45 31.57 43.65
CA GLU A 257 -24.01 30.36 44.34
C GLU A 257 -23.51 29.31 43.34
N ARG A 258 -24.25 29.12 42.24
CA ARG A 258 -23.93 28.11 41.23
C ARG A 258 -22.66 28.45 40.45
N ARG A 259 -22.46 29.71 40.08
CA ARG A 259 -21.23 30.17 39.41
C ARG A 259 -19.99 29.95 40.27
N GLU A 260 -20.10 30.14 41.59
CA GLU A 260 -19.00 29.88 42.52
C GLU A 260 -18.62 28.40 42.54
N TYR A 261 -19.62 27.51 42.61
CA TYR A 261 -19.40 26.06 42.51
C TYR A 261 -18.75 25.66 41.18
N VAL A 262 -19.30 26.12 40.05
CA VAL A 262 -18.81 25.81 38.71
C VAL A 262 -17.36 26.26 38.55
N THR A 263 -17.06 27.51 38.92
CA THR A 263 -15.70 28.09 38.87
C THR A 263 -14.72 27.23 39.68
N LYS A 264 -15.11 26.85 40.91
CA LYS A 264 -14.27 26.02 41.78
C LYS A 264 -13.99 24.63 41.20
N MET A 265 -15.01 23.97 40.65
CA MET A 265 -14.86 22.64 40.06
C MET A 265 -14.01 22.65 38.78
N GLN A 266 -14.18 23.67 37.92
CA GLN A 266 -13.37 23.82 36.70
C GLN A 266 -11.91 24.16 37.03
N SER A 267 -11.70 25.08 37.98
CA SER A 267 -10.36 25.43 38.46
C SER A 267 -9.65 24.21 39.06
N HIS A 268 -10.37 23.40 39.84
CA HIS A 268 -9.85 22.13 40.35
C HIS A 268 -9.49 21.15 39.22
N GLY A 269 -10.39 20.95 38.25
CA GLY A 269 -10.14 20.07 37.10
C GLY A 269 -8.91 20.48 36.29
N LEU A 270 -8.74 21.78 36.06
CA LEU A 270 -7.55 22.33 35.40
C LEU A 270 -6.27 22.09 36.22
N ALA A 271 -6.31 22.28 37.53
CA ALA A 271 -5.17 22.04 38.40
C ALA A 271 -4.75 20.56 38.37
N VAL A 272 -5.70 19.62 38.33
CA VAL A 272 -5.43 18.19 38.19
C VAL A 272 -4.80 17.88 36.83
N LEU A 273 -5.31 18.47 35.74
CA LEU A 273 -4.73 18.33 34.40
C LEU A 273 -3.29 18.87 34.35
N ARG A 274 -3.01 20.02 34.97
CA ARG A 274 -1.66 20.62 35.09
C ARG A 274 -0.70 19.67 35.80
N TRP A 275 -1.12 19.11 36.94
CA TRP A 275 -0.33 18.12 37.67
C TRP A 275 -0.07 16.87 36.84
N LEU A 276 -1.10 16.29 36.20
CA LEU A 276 -0.94 15.11 35.33
C LEU A 276 0.05 15.38 34.19
N SER A 277 -0.08 16.52 33.51
CA SER A 277 0.83 16.92 32.43
C SER A 277 2.28 17.00 32.92
N LYS A 278 2.51 17.61 34.08
CA LYS A 278 3.84 17.68 34.70
C LYS A 278 4.40 16.29 35.03
N GLU A 279 3.60 15.40 35.61
CA GLU A 279 4.00 14.02 35.89
C GLU A 279 4.35 13.23 34.63
N TYR A 280 3.56 13.37 33.57
CA TYR A 280 3.85 12.74 32.27
C TYR A 280 5.15 13.26 31.67
N ARG A 281 5.39 14.59 31.70
CA ARG A 281 6.64 15.20 31.24
C ARG A 281 7.84 14.70 32.04
N SER A 282 7.75 14.77 33.38
CA SER A 282 8.81 14.29 34.29
C SER A 282 9.18 12.82 34.04
N LYS A 283 8.18 11.94 33.88
CA LYS A 283 8.41 10.52 33.54
C LYS A 283 9.05 10.36 32.17
N ARG A 284 8.61 11.10 31.16
CA ARG A 284 9.18 11.07 29.80
C ARG A 284 10.63 11.55 29.80
N ASP A 285 10.92 12.63 30.50
CA ASP A 285 12.26 13.21 30.59
C ASP A 285 13.20 12.27 31.34
N SER A 286 12.76 11.71 32.47
CA SER A 286 13.51 10.69 33.22
C SER A 286 13.82 9.46 32.35
N GLN A 287 12.84 8.98 31.57
CA GLN A 287 13.05 7.87 30.64
C GLN A 287 14.01 8.23 29.50
N LYS A 288 13.97 9.46 29.00
CA LYS A 288 14.87 9.96 27.97
C LYS A 288 16.30 10.03 28.49
N SER A 289 16.53 10.69 29.63
CA SER A 289 17.83 10.78 30.28
C SER A 289 18.40 9.40 30.58
N ALA A 290 17.59 8.47 31.09
CA ALA A 290 18.02 7.09 31.34
C ALA A 290 18.44 6.34 30.06
N ARG A 291 17.81 6.60 28.91
CA ARG A 291 18.23 6.02 27.61
C ARG A 291 19.55 6.62 27.13
N GLU A 292 19.70 7.94 27.25
CA GLU A 292 20.90 8.67 26.83
C GLU A 292 22.13 8.25 27.66
N GLU A 293 21.98 8.22 28.98
CA GLU A 293 23.04 7.79 29.89
C GLU A 293 23.42 6.31 29.70
N ARG A 294 22.41 5.45 29.50
CA ARG A 294 22.63 4.04 29.15
C ARG A 294 23.43 3.92 27.85
N LYS A 295 23.01 4.62 26.80
CA LYS A 295 23.68 4.61 25.50
C LYS A 295 25.13 5.06 25.65
N ALA A 296 25.37 6.22 26.26
CA ALA A 296 26.71 6.75 26.48
C ALA A 296 27.59 5.75 27.25
N THR A 297 27.05 5.09 28.28
CA THR A 297 27.78 4.10 29.07
C THR A 297 28.09 2.83 28.27
N ILE A 298 27.15 2.34 27.45
CA ILE A 298 27.40 1.19 26.56
C ILE A 298 28.51 1.53 25.56
N LEU A 299 28.43 2.69 24.89
CA LEU A 299 29.41 3.09 23.88
C LEU A 299 30.81 3.23 24.48
N ARG A 300 30.93 3.89 25.64
CA ARG A 300 32.21 3.98 26.38
C ARG A 300 32.79 2.62 26.76
N LYS A 301 31.94 1.67 27.19
CA LYS A 301 32.38 0.30 27.49
C LYS A 301 32.82 -0.46 26.24
N LEU A 302 32.22 -0.22 25.08
CA LEU A 302 32.63 -0.82 23.80
C LEU A 302 33.94 -0.21 23.27
N GLU A 303 34.12 1.10 23.40
CA GLU A 303 35.38 1.79 23.09
C GLU A 303 36.54 1.25 23.92
N ALA A 304 36.33 1.02 25.22
CA ALA A 304 37.31 0.39 26.09
C ALA A 304 37.66 -1.06 25.70
N LEU A 305 36.81 -1.73 24.90
CA LEU A 305 37.08 -3.05 24.32
C LEU A 305 37.75 -2.97 22.93
N GLY A 306 38.02 -1.76 22.42
CA GLY A 306 38.68 -1.53 21.14
C GLY A 306 37.74 -1.41 19.94
N TYR A 307 36.43 -1.24 20.16
CA TYR A 307 35.47 -0.96 19.09
C TYR A 307 35.38 0.53 18.79
N ASN A 308 35.19 0.89 17.53
CA ASN A 308 35.03 2.28 17.10
C ASN A 308 33.59 2.56 16.65
N HIS A 309 33.23 3.84 16.57
CA HIS A 309 31.89 4.27 16.18
C HIS A 309 31.46 3.81 14.77
N THR A 310 32.42 3.60 13.87
CA THR A 310 32.21 3.06 12.52
C THR A 310 31.78 1.59 12.54
N ASP A 311 32.06 0.86 13.61
CA ASP A 311 31.70 -0.55 13.76
C ASP A 311 30.24 -0.76 14.19
N TYR A 312 29.54 0.31 14.57
CA TYR A 312 28.22 0.23 15.19
C TYR A 312 27.12 0.19 14.13
N PRO A 313 26.33 -0.90 14.06
CA PRO A 313 25.24 -0.98 13.11
C PRO A 313 24.11 -0.01 13.47
N ASP A 314 23.51 0.60 12.45
CA ASP A 314 22.26 1.35 12.60
C ASP A 314 21.05 0.47 12.27
N ASN A 315 20.65 -0.38 13.22
CA ASN A 315 19.49 -1.24 13.05
C ASN A 315 18.66 -1.43 14.32
N ASP A 316 17.47 -2.00 14.14
CA ASP A 316 16.50 -2.27 15.19
C ASP A 316 17.05 -3.13 16.34
N ALA A 317 17.87 -4.14 16.03
CA ALA A 317 18.42 -5.05 17.02
C ALA A 317 19.39 -4.33 17.95
N TRP A 318 20.26 -3.47 17.38
CA TRP A 318 21.14 -2.59 18.12
C TRP A 318 20.36 -1.61 18.99
N ASN A 319 19.43 -0.87 18.38
CA ASN A 319 18.61 0.13 19.05
C ASN A 319 17.78 -0.45 20.20
N LYS A 320 17.27 -1.68 20.08
CA LYS A 320 16.54 -2.38 21.16
C LYS A 320 17.40 -2.66 22.39
N ILE A 321 18.72 -2.82 22.25
CA ILE A 321 19.64 -3.09 23.37
C ILE A 321 20.08 -1.76 24.01
N VAL A 322 20.40 -0.79 23.17
CA VAL A 322 21.01 0.48 23.56
C VAL A 322 19.97 1.48 24.10
N ASN A 323 18.80 1.60 23.48
CA ASN A 323 17.80 2.62 23.79
C ASN A 323 16.71 2.14 24.79
N GLN A 324 17.14 1.62 25.95
CA GLN A 324 16.21 1.20 27.01
C GLN A 324 16.16 2.22 28.16
N PRO A 325 14.98 2.53 28.72
CA PRO A 325 14.82 3.50 29.81
C PRO A 325 15.15 2.86 31.17
N ARG A 326 16.34 2.28 31.29
CA ARG A 326 16.85 1.68 32.53
C ARG A 326 18.36 1.73 32.57
N GLU A 327 18.90 1.92 33.75
CA GLU A 327 20.34 1.95 34.01
C GLU A 327 21.04 0.66 33.53
N LEU A 328 22.28 0.80 33.09
CA LEU A 328 23.13 -0.32 32.72
C LEU A 328 23.83 -0.91 33.95
N THR A 329 23.18 -1.84 34.63
CA THR A 329 23.82 -2.61 35.71
C THR A 329 24.82 -3.63 35.15
N ASP A 330 25.77 -4.08 35.97
CA ASP A 330 26.77 -5.07 35.55
C ASP A 330 26.15 -6.41 35.11
N ARG A 331 25.06 -6.80 35.76
CA ARG A 331 24.28 -7.99 35.35
C ARG A 331 23.70 -7.80 33.95
N ILE A 332 23.14 -6.63 33.65
CA ILE A 332 22.58 -6.34 32.32
C ILE A 332 23.71 -6.29 31.29
N TRP A 333 24.84 -5.65 31.61
CA TRP A 333 26.00 -5.57 30.74
C TRP A 333 26.53 -6.95 30.36
N LYS A 334 26.67 -7.86 31.33
CA LYS A 334 27.11 -9.25 31.08
C LYS A 334 26.23 -10.00 30.08
N VAL A 335 24.93 -9.68 30.03
CA VAL A 335 23.97 -10.29 29.09
C VAL A 335 23.94 -9.56 27.74
N SER A 336 24.07 -8.24 27.72
CA SER A 336 23.98 -7.45 26.49
C SER A 336 25.26 -7.46 25.66
N ARG A 337 26.44 -7.52 26.32
CA ARG A 337 27.75 -7.48 25.67
C ARG A 337 27.90 -8.48 24.52
N PRO A 338 27.70 -9.80 24.69
CA PRO A 338 27.91 -10.76 23.59
C PRO A 338 26.98 -10.52 22.40
N LYS A 339 25.79 -9.95 22.64
CA LYS A 339 24.85 -9.58 21.56
C LYS A 339 25.35 -8.38 20.77
N LEU A 340 25.90 -7.37 21.46
CA LEU A 340 26.49 -6.19 20.83
C LEU A 340 27.74 -6.58 20.01
N GLU A 341 28.61 -7.43 20.56
CA GLU A 341 29.81 -7.92 19.85
C GLU A 341 29.44 -8.74 18.59
N ALA A 342 28.39 -9.57 18.66
CA ALA A 342 27.89 -10.30 17.50
C ALA A 342 27.35 -9.36 16.40
N LEU A 343 26.62 -8.31 16.80
CA LEU A 343 26.11 -7.30 15.87
C LEU A 343 27.24 -6.49 15.22
N ILE A 344 28.27 -6.11 15.98
CA ILE A 344 29.47 -5.45 15.46
C ILE A 344 30.21 -6.35 14.46
N LYS A 345 30.40 -7.63 14.80
CA LYS A 345 31.05 -8.58 13.90
C LYS A 345 30.28 -8.72 12.58
N GLN A 346 28.95 -8.76 12.65
CA GLN A 346 28.10 -8.80 11.48
C GLN A 346 28.23 -7.51 10.65
N GLN A 347 28.19 -6.34 11.29
CA GLN A 347 28.37 -5.05 10.61
C GLN A 347 29.69 -5.01 9.83
N ARG A 348 30.80 -5.42 10.44
CA ARG A 348 32.11 -5.49 9.76
C ARG A 348 32.14 -6.46 8.58
N GLU A 349 31.38 -7.56 8.62
CA GLU A 349 31.24 -8.46 7.48
C GLU A 349 30.43 -7.82 6.36
N ASP A 350 29.32 -7.18 6.72
CA ASP A 350 28.45 -6.49 5.78
C ASP A 350 29.18 -5.33 5.09
N ASP A 351 30.01 -4.57 5.83
CA ASP A 351 30.85 -3.51 5.29
C ASP A 351 31.91 -4.06 4.33
N ARG A 352 32.64 -5.12 4.70
CA ARG A 352 33.60 -5.77 3.79
C ARG A 352 32.95 -6.30 2.51
N ARG A 353 31.75 -6.87 2.62
CA ARG A 353 30.98 -7.33 1.46
C ARG A 353 30.56 -6.13 0.60
N ALA A 354 30.09 -5.04 1.20
CA ALA A 354 29.69 -3.84 0.48
C ALA A 354 30.88 -3.18 -0.25
N GLU A 355 32.06 -3.13 0.39
CA GLU A 355 33.31 -2.67 -0.22
C GLU A 355 33.70 -3.55 -1.42
N PHE A 356 33.65 -4.87 -1.25
CA PHE A 356 33.94 -5.82 -2.34
C PHE A 356 32.94 -5.67 -3.50
N GLU A 357 31.64 -5.58 -3.22
CA GLU A 357 30.61 -5.38 -4.25
C GLU A 357 30.76 -4.03 -4.97
N ALA A 358 31.11 -2.96 -4.24
CA ALA A 358 31.39 -1.66 -4.83
C ALA A 358 32.60 -1.73 -5.78
N ARG A 359 33.68 -2.37 -5.34
CA ARG A 359 34.87 -2.56 -6.17
C ARG A 359 34.58 -3.45 -7.38
N LEU A 360 33.78 -4.49 -7.23
CA LEU A 360 33.36 -5.36 -8.32
C LEU A 360 32.56 -4.59 -9.38
N ARG A 361 31.65 -3.68 -8.97
CA ARG A 361 30.92 -2.80 -9.89
C ARG A 361 31.85 -1.89 -10.69
N GLU A 362 32.81 -1.25 -10.03
CA GLU A 362 33.82 -0.44 -10.70
C GLU A 362 34.64 -1.25 -11.71
N ARG A 363 35.00 -2.49 -11.35
CA ARG A 363 35.77 -3.37 -12.22
C ARG A 363 35.01 -3.81 -13.46
N TYR A 364 33.71 -4.06 -13.36
CA TYR A 364 32.85 -4.26 -14.53
C TYR A 364 32.82 -2.99 -15.40
N ALA A 365 32.69 -1.80 -14.79
CA ALA A 365 32.74 -0.55 -15.55
C ALA A 365 34.08 -0.33 -16.28
N GLU A 366 35.22 -0.73 -15.68
CA GLU A 366 36.54 -0.71 -16.32
C GLU A 366 36.62 -1.69 -17.51
N PHE A 367 35.93 -2.83 -17.44
CA PHE A 367 35.97 -3.87 -18.46
C PHE A 367 35.09 -3.53 -19.67
N ARG A 368 33.96 -2.85 -19.46
CA ARG A 368 33.00 -2.50 -20.51
C ARG A 368 33.61 -1.93 -21.81
N PRO A 369 34.42 -0.85 -21.78
CA PRO A 369 34.99 -0.30 -23.02
C PRO A 369 35.91 -1.28 -23.74
N ILE A 370 36.60 -2.16 -23.00
CA ILE A 370 37.49 -3.18 -23.59
C ILE A 370 36.66 -4.29 -24.27
N TYR A 371 35.51 -4.66 -23.69
CA TYR A 371 34.58 -5.59 -24.31
C TYR A 371 33.98 -5.02 -25.60
N GLU A 372 33.57 -3.75 -25.57
CA GLU A 372 33.07 -3.06 -26.77
C GLU A 372 34.14 -3.03 -27.88
N GLU A 373 35.39 -2.67 -27.55
CA GLU A 373 36.52 -2.72 -28.48
C GLU A 373 36.77 -4.15 -29.01
N PHE A 374 36.76 -5.15 -28.13
CA PHE A 374 36.92 -6.56 -28.51
C PHE A 374 35.85 -7.00 -29.53
N ILE A 375 34.59 -6.64 -29.32
CA ILE A 375 33.52 -6.95 -30.26
C ILE A 375 33.80 -6.32 -31.64
N HIS A 376 34.26 -5.08 -31.67
CA HIS A 376 34.46 -4.35 -32.92
C HIS A 376 35.71 -4.79 -33.69
N VAL A 377 36.80 -5.12 -32.98
CA VAL A 377 38.12 -5.39 -33.58
C VAL A 377 38.37 -6.89 -33.78
N ALA A 378 37.94 -7.74 -32.84
CA ALA A 378 38.33 -9.15 -32.82
C ALA A 378 37.29 -10.10 -33.42
N LEU A 379 36.02 -9.67 -33.57
CA LEU A 379 34.94 -10.53 -34.06
C LEU A 379 34.57 -10.22 -35.52
N PRO A 380 34.41 -11.23 -36.38
CA PRO A 380 33.82 -11.06 -37.71
C PRO A 380 32.37 -10.55 -37.62
N ASP A 381 31.89 -9.87 -38.67
CA ASP A 381 30.54 -9.26 -38.72
C ASP A 381 29.42 -10.26 -38.34
N HIS A 382 29.42 -11.46 -38.92
CA HIS A 382 28.39 -12.49 -38.66
C HIS A 382 28.37 -13.04 -37.22
N ILE A 383 29.42 -12.80 -36.42
CA ILE A 383 29.46 -13.11 -34.99
C ILE A 383 29.12 -11.86 -34.17
N ARG A 384 29.68 -10.71 -34.56
CA ARG A 384 29.45 -9.41 -33.94
C ARG A 384 27.97 -9.04 -33.87
N ASP A 385 27.22 -9.32 -34.92
CA ASP A 385 25.80 -8.96 -35.02
C ASP A 385 24.92 -9.73 -34.02
N PHE A 386 25.40 -10.87 -33.53
CA PHE A 386 24.73 -11.71 -32.53
C PHE A 386 25.43 -11.67 -31.16
N ALA A 387 26.49 -10.88 -31.00
CA ALA A 387 27.30 -10.86 -29.79
C ALA A 387 26.45 -10.43 -28.57
N PRO A 388 26.70 -10.99 -27.38
CA PRO A 388 25.99 -10.61 -26.17
C PRO A 388 26.12 -9.12 -25.86
N ASN A 389 25.10 -8.54 -25.25
CA ASN A 389 25.18 -7.21 -24.70
C ASN A 389 26.05 -7.18 -23.42
N TRP A 390 26.21 -6.00 -22.82
CA TRP A 390 27.07 -5.86 -21.66
C TRP A 390 26.59 -6.67 -20.43
N ALA A 391 25.29 -6.68 -20.16
CA ALA A 391 24.71 -7.44 -19.06
C ALA A 391 24.95 -8.95 -19.17
N ASP A 392 24.84 -9.51 -20.37
CA ASP A 392 25.11 -10.93 -20.63
C ASP A 392 26.60 -11.23 -20.67
N ALA A 393 27.42 -10.31 -21.20
CA ALA A 393 28.88 -10.40 -21.17
C ALA A 393 29.41 -10.51 -19.74
N CYS A 394 28.84 -9.75 -18.80
CA CYS A 394 29.19 -9.83 -17.37
C CYS A 394 28.97 -11.21 -16.74
N ARG A 395 28.27 -12.13 -17.42
CA ARG A 395 27.97 -13.49 -16.95
C ARG A 395 28.84 -14.55 -17.61
N LEU A 396 29.64 -14.17 -18.61
CA LEU A 396 30.60 -15.08 -19.24
C LEU A 396 31.60 -15.55 -18.18
N PRO A 397 31.81 -16.88 -18.01
CA PRO A 397 32.69 -17.42 -16.98
C PRO A 397 34.07 -16.76 -16.91
N CYS A 398 34.70 -16.48 -18.05
CA CYS A 398 36.01 -15.83 -18.07
C CYS A 398 35.99 -14.38 -17.54
N ILE A 399 34.90 -13.65 -17.79
CA ILE A 399 34.72 -12.28 -17.27
C ILE A 399 34.41 -12.35 -15.77
N VAL A 400 33.53 -13.25 -15.32
CA VAL A 400 33.19 -13.41 -13.89
C VAL A 400 34.42 -13.78 -13.07
N GLU A 401 35.21 -14.74 -13.55
CA GLU A 401 36.44 -15.20 -12.91
C GLU A 401 37.47 -14.07 -12.83
N LEU A 402 37.71 -13.39 -13.95
CA LEU A 402 38.65 -12.28 -13.96
C LEU A 402 38.16 -11.13 -13.09
N ALA A 403 36.87 -10.76 -13.13
CA ALA A 403 36.30 -9.68 -12.33
C ALA A 403 36.33 -9.98 -10.81
N SER A 404 36.15 -11.24 -10.42
CA SER A 404 36.13 -11.64 -9.00
C SER A 404 37.52 -11.94 -8.41
N SER A 405 38.54 -12.12 -9.26
CA SER A 405 39.92 -12.41 -8.86
C SER A 405 40.54 -11.31 -7.97
N ASP A 406 41.51 -11.66 -7.12
CA ASP A 406 42.33 -10.73 -6.34
C ASP A 406 41.53 -9.71 -5.49
N GLY A 407 40.33 -10.10 -5.02
CA GLY A 407 39.45 -9.21 -4.26
C GLY A 407 38.94 -8.01 -5.08
N ALA A 408 38.94 -8.12 -6.41
CA ALA A 408 38.63 -7.05 -7.35
C ALA A 408 39.58 -5.83 -7.32
N PHE A 409 40.65 -5.83 -6.51
CA PHE A 409 41.50 -4.64 -6.30
C PHE A 409 42.36 -4.25 -7.52
N PRO A 410 43.11 -5.16 -8.17
CA PRO A 410 43.86 -4.77 -9.35
C PRO A 410 42.92 -4.29 -10.45
N ARG A 411 43.19 -3.11 -10.99
CA ARG A 411 42.43 -2.55 -12.11
C ARG A 411 42.52 -3.45 -13.34
N ILE A 412 41.44 -3.50 -14.12
CA ILE A 412 41.47 -4.15 -15.43
C ILE A 412 42.30 -3.30 -16.39
N ASN A 413 43.15 -3.96 -17.17
CA ASN A 413 43.94 -3.36 -18.24
C ASN A 413 44.08 -4.37 -19.40
N GLY A 414 44.59 -3.91 -20.55
CA GLY A 414 44.75 -4.74 -21.74
C GLY A 414 45.55 -6.03 -21.51
N ALA A 415 46.58 -6.00 -20.64
CA ALA A 415 47.38 -7.18 -20.33
C ALA A 415 46.58 -8.26 -19.58
N ARG A 416 45.71 -7.87 -18.63
CA ARG A 416 44.83 -8.82 -17.94
C ARG A 416 43.77 -9.38 -18.87
N VAL A 417 43.19 -8.54 -19.75
CA VAL A 417 42.20 -9.03 -20.72
C VAL A 417 42.85 -9.97 -21.75
N ALA A 418 44.09 -9.71 -22.17
CA ALA A 418 44.85 -10.59 -23.05
C ALA A 418 44.99 -12.02 -22.51
N THR A 419 45.03 -12.21 -21.18
CA THR A 419 45.07 -13.55 -20.57
C THR A 419 43.79 -14.36 -20.76
N ILE A 420 42.66 -13.71 -21.01
CA ILE A 420 41.37 -14.37 -21.20
C ILE A 420 40.85 -14.29 -22.63
N THR A 421 41.52 -13.58 -23.55
CA THR A 421 41.00 -13.31 -24.91
C THR A 421 40.56 -14.59 -25.64
N THR A 422 41.36 -15.66 -25.62
CA THR A 422 40.98 -16.93 -26.27
C THR A 422 39.73 -17.55 -25.68
N ARG A 423 39.58 -17.51 -24.35
CA ARG A 423 38.37 -17.99 -23.65
C ARG A 423 37.18 -17.08 -23.91
N LEU A 424 37.39 -15.77 -23.89
CA LEU A 424 36.36 -14.77 -24.19
C LEU A 424 35.81 -14.97 -25.61
N THR A 425 36.66 -15.19 -26.61
CA THR A 425 36.22 -15.53 -27.96
C THR A 425 35.39 -16.81 -27.95
N ALA A 426 35.87 -17.91 -27.35
CA ALA A 426 35.13 -19.16 -27.32
C ALA A 426 33.76 -19.04 -26.61
N GLU A 427 33.71 -18.38 -25.46
CA GLU A 427 32.49 -18.17 -24.67
C GLU A 427 31.49 -17.23 -25.39
N VAL A 428 31.98 -16.20 -26.10
CA VAL A 428 31.12 -15.36 -26.96
C VAL A 428 30.56 -16.15 -28.14
N HIS A 429 31.37 -17.00 -28.79
CA HIS A 429 30.90 -17.86 -29.86
C HIS A 429 29.80 -18.83 -29.37
N GLU A 430 29.97 -19.43 -28.19
CA GLU A 430 28.96 -20.29 -27.58
C GLU A 430 27.67 -19.52 -27.28
N ALA A 431 27.78 -18.32 -26.71
CA ALA A 431 26.63 -17.46 -26.45
C ALA A 431 25.89 -17.07 -27.74
N VAL A 432 26.62 -16.76 -28.82
CA VAL A 432 26.06 -16.49 -30.15
C VAL A 432 25.29 -17.71 -30.68
N CYS A 433 25.85 -18.91 -30.55
CA CYS A 433 25.15 -20.14 -30.93
C CYS A 433 23.85 -20.32 -30.14
N GLN A 434 23.85 -20.01 -28.84
CA GLN A 434 22.66 -20.12 -28.02
C GLN A 434 21.60 -19.09 -28.41
N ILE A 435 21.98 -17.82 -28.58
CA ILE A 435 21.08 -16.74 -29.03
C ILE A 435 20.40 -17.12 -30.35
N LYS A 436 21.16 -17.64 -31.32
CA LYS A 436 20.60 -18.09 -32.60
C LYS A 436 19.61 -19.23 -32.45
N ARG A 437 19.89 -20.21 -31.58
CA ARG A 437 18.94 -21.30 -31.28
C ARG A 437 17.67 -20.78 -30.63
N ASP A 438 17.79 -19.83 -29.69
CA ASP A 438 16.63 -19.21 -29.04
C ASP A 438 15.71 -18.52 -30.07
N LEU A 439 16.31 -17.80 -31.03
CA LEU A 439 15.56 -17.15 -32.12
C LEU A 439 14.83 -18.15 -33.01
N VAL A 440 15.46 -19.27 -33.38
CA VAL A 440 14.78 -20.34 -34.14
C VAL A 440 13.67 -20.99 -33.33
N GLU A 441 13.87 -21.19 -32.03
CA GLU A 441 12.83 -21.69 -31.14
C GLU A 441 11.64 -20.72 -31.05
N MET A 442 11.89 -19.40 -31.02
CA MET A 442 10.82 -18.40 -31.07
C MET A 442 10.00 -18.50 -32.36
N LEU A 443 10.66 -18.65 -33.52
CA LEU A 443 10.01 -18.83 -34.81
C LEU A 443 9.20 -20.13 -34.85
N HIS A 444 9.77 -21.23 -34.36
CA HIS A 444 9.10 -22.52 -34.29
C HIS A 444 7.83 -22.43 -33.44
N ARG A 445 7.93 -21.85 -32.24
CA ARG A 445 6.78 -21.67 -31.35
C ARG A 445 5.70 -20.80 -31.99
N GLU A 446 6.07 -19.70 -32.66
CA GLU A 446 5.13 -18.85 -33.41
C GLU A 446 4.39 -19.63 -34.49
N TYR A 447 5.09 -20.47 -35.26
CA TYR A 447 4.48 -21.29 -36.30
C TYR A 447 3.50 -22.36 -35.74
N HIS A 448 3.77 -22.86 -34.52
CA HIS A 448 3.03 -23.96 -33.91
C HIS A 448 2.11 -23.55 -32.74
N GLN A 449 1.89 -22.26 -32.52
CA GLN A 449 1.14 -21.65 -31.39
C GLN A 449 -0.30 -22.16 -31.18
N THR A 450 -0.84 -22.96 -32.11
CA THR A 450 -2.14 -23.60 -32.00
C THR A 450 -2.16 -24.85 -31.11
N HIS A 451 -1.01 -25.45 -30.76
CA HIS A 451 -0.97 -26.72 -30.03
C HIS A 451 -0.37 -26.58 -28.63
N ARG A 452 -1.06 -27.15 -27.61
CA ARG A 452 -0.61 -27.17 -26.19
C ARG A 452 0.70 -27.92 -25.99
N ASP A 453 1.08 -28.73 -26.98
CA ASP A 453 2.20 -29.66 -26.96
C ASP A 453 3.18 -29.33 -28.10
N ALA A 454 3.50 -28.04 -28.31
CA ALA A 454 4.54 -27.67 -29.28
C ALA A 454 5.85 -28.37 -28.87
N LEU A 455 6.24 -29.37 -29.65
CA LEU A 455 7.51 -30.06 -29.50
C LEU A 455 8.65 -29.04 -29.61
N PRO A 456 9.78 -29.23 -28.92
CA PRO A 456 10.96 -28.41 -29.18
C PRO A 456 11.31 -28.50 -30.67
N PRO A 457 11.90 -27.44 -31.26
CA PRO A 457 12.35 -27.50 -32.64
C PRO A 457 13.28 -28.72 -32.82
N PRO A 458 13.25 -29.37 -34.00
CA PRO A 458 14.16 -30.49 -34.26
C PRO A 458 15.61 -30.04 -34.03
N PRO A 459 16.50 -30.93 -33.57
CA PRO A 459 17.90 -30.57 -33.38
C PRO A 459 18.50 -30.18 -34.73
N LEU A 460 18.76 -28.88 -34.91
CA LEU A 460 19.37 -28.31 -36.11
C LEU A 460 20.87 -28.08 -35.89
N GLU A 461 21.67 -28.39 -36.90
CA GLU A 461 23.05 -27.97 -36.95
C GLU A 461 23.14 -26.44 -37.11
N MET A 462 24.25 -25.83 -36.68
CA MET A 462 24.38 -24.36 -36.74
C MET A 462 24.26 -23.80 -38.16
N ALA A 463 24.69 -24.53 -39.19
CA ALA A 463 24.51 -24.11 -40.58
C ALA A 463 23.02 -24.07 -40.99
N GLN A 464 22.21 -24.98 -40.46
CA GLN A 464 20.75 -24.98 -40.68
C GLN A 464 20.08 -23.87 -39.88
N VAL A 465 20.52 -23.62 -38.65
CA VAL A 465 20.07 -22.48 -37.83
C VAL A 465 20.33 -21.16 -38.56
N ASP A 466 21.54 -20.97 -39.09
CA ASP A 466 21.92 -19.78 -39.85
C ASP A 466 21.08 -19.62 -41.13
N ALA A 467 20.85 -20.72 -41.86
CA ALA A 467 20.02 -20.71 -43.05
C ALA A 467 18.56 -20.35 -42.74
N GLU A 468 17.99 -20.87 -41.64
CA GLU A 468 16.63 -20.52 -41.21
C GLU A 468 16.54 -19.03 -40.80
N LEU A 469 17.47 -18.53 -39.99
CA LEU A 469 17.47 -17.13 -39.55
C LEU A 469 17.69 -16.13 -40.69
N ALA A 470 18.30 -16.55 -41.79
CA ALA A 470 18.53 -15.71 -42.97
C ALA A 470 17.26 -15.50 -43.83
N LYS A 471 16.24 -16.37 -43.72
CA LYS A 471 15.04 -16.32 -44.57
C LYS A 471 14.22 -15.05 -44.34
N ALA A 472 13.52 -14.62 -45.38
CA ALA A 472 12.54 -13.54 -45.33
C ALA A 472 11.37 -13.81 -44.35
N THR A 473 11.11 -15.07 -44.01
CA THR A 473 10.09 -15.47 -43.04
C THR A 473 10.54 -15.33 -41.58
N SER A 474 11.85 -15.13 -41.34
CA SER A 474 12.45 -15.01 -40.00
C SER A 474 12.40 -13.57 -39.49
N LEU A 475 11.22 -13.18 -38.99
CA LEU A 475 10.89 -11.83 -38.57
C LEU A 475 10.79 -11.72 -37.05
N PHE A 476 11.41 -10.70 -36.47
CA PHE A 476 11.46 -10.46 -35.03
C PHE A 476 11.05 -9.04 -34.66
N ILE A 477 10.57 -8.87 -33.42
CA ILE A 477 10.23 -7.58 -32.82
C ILE A 477 10.76 -7.49 -31.39
N CYS A 478 10.85 -6.26 -30.87
CA CYS A 478 11.14 -5.95 -29.48
C CYS A 478 9.89 -5.35 -28.83
N HIS A 479 9.45 -5.89 -27.69
CA HIS A 479 8.29 -5.38 -26.95
C HIS A 479 8.60 -4.19 -26.03
N ARG A 480 9.89 -3.90 -25.79
CA ARG A 480 10.32 -2.83 -24.88
C ARG A 480 10.55 -1.51 -25.60
N CYS A 481 10.82 -1.56 -26.90
CA CYS A 481 10.95 -0.41 -27.77
C CYS A 481 9.74 -0.37 -28.70
N PRO A 482 9.23 0.81 -29.05
CA PRO A 482 8.20 0.95 -30.08
C PRO A 482 8.83 0.77 -31.47
N LEU A 483 9.44 -0.40 -31.73
CA LEU A 483 9.87 -0.74 -33.09
C LEU A 483 8.59 -0.77 -33.94
N GLN A 484 8.50 0.17 -34.88
CA GLN A 484 7.36 0.25 -35.79
C GLN A 484 7.40 -0.84 -36.86
N THR A 485 8.48 -1.61 -36.93
CA THR A 485 8.78 -2.57 -37.99
C THR A 485 9.24 -3.90 -37.41
N ALA A 486 9.01 -4.99 -38.13
CA ALA A 486 9.71 -6.24 -37.88
C ALA A 486 11.09 -6.18 -38.57
N VAL A 487 12.07 -6.88 -38.00
CA VAL A 487 13.46 -6.87 -38.48
C VAL A 487 14.02 -8.28 -38.56
N SER A 488 15.16 -8.45 -39.24
CA SER A 488 15.89 -9.72 -39.32
C SER A 488 16.52 -10.13 -37.99
N ALA A 489 16.97 -11.39 -37.92
CA ALA A 489 17.65 -11.96 -36.76
C ALA A 489 18.90 -11.16 -36.32
N SER A 490 19.75 -10.73 -37.27
CA SER A 490 20.94 -9.94 -36.97
C SER A 490 20.57 -8.53 -36.49
N GLN A 491 19.59 -7.89 -37.13
CA GLN A 491 19.13 -6.56 -36.76
C GLN A 491 18.48 -6.54 -35.37
N ILE A 492 17.70 -7.56 -34.98
CA ILE A 492 17.10 -7.61 -33.64
C ILE A 492 18.15 -7.84 -32.55
N CYS A 493 19.17 -8.66 -32.80
CA CYS A 493 20.28 -8.85 -31.86
C CYS A 493 21.16 -7.60 -31.75
N LEU A 494 21.42 -6.91 -32.85
CA LEU A 494 22.10 -5.62 -32.84
C LEU A 494 21.30 -4.59 -32.02
N HIS A 495 20.00 -4.46 -32.29
CA HIS A 495 19.08 -3.62 -31.50
C HIS A 495 19.13 -3.96 -30.01
N TRP A 496 19.10 -5.26 -29.67
CA TRP A 496 19.18 -5.71 -28.29
C TRP A 496 20.47 -5.26 -27.62
N ARG A 497 21.59 -5.41 -28.32
CA ARG A 497 22.92 -5.04 -27.82
C ARG A 497 23.07 -3.54 -27.59
N THR A 498 22.53 -2.71 -28.47
CA THR A 498 22.70 -1.24 -28.41
C THR A 498 21.67 -0.57 -27.50
N GLU A 499 20.40 -0.96 -27.59
CA GLU A 499 19.31 -0.28 -26.88
C GLU A 499 19.04 -0.87 -25.49
N HIS A 500 19.49 -2.10 -25.22
CA HIS A 500 19.25 -2.79 -23.94
C HIS A 500 20.54 -3.31 -23.27
N PRO A 501 21.60 -2.49 -23.11
CA PRO A 501 22.91 -2.96 -22.64
C PRO A 501 22.90 -3.51 -21.20
N GLU A 502 21.94 -3.08 -20.38
CA GLU A 502 21.83 -3.45 -18.96
C GLU A 502 20.78 -4.55 -18.70
N LEU A 503 20.09 -5.05 -19.73
CA LEU A 503 19.12 -6.13 -19.60
C LEU A 503 19.74 -7.48 -19.98
N LYS A 504 19.32 -8.54 -19.32
CA LYS A 504 19.74 -9.90 -19.70
C LYS A 504 18.94 -10.38 -20.89
N TRP A 505 19.59 -11.06 -21.84
CA TRP A 505 18.93 -11.70 -22.98
C TRP A 505 17.82 -12.61 -22.49
N ASN A 506 16.58 -12.16 -22.73
CA ASN A 506 15.34 -12.86 -22.39
C ASN A 506 15.42 -13.66 -21.08
N ASP A 507 15.64 -12.97 -19.97
CA ASP A 507 15.78 -13.49 -18.60
C ASP A 507 14.61 -14.35 -18.08
N ALA A 508 13.53 -14.49 -18.85
CA ALA A 508 12.39 -15.38 -18.62
C ALA A 508 12.11 -16.32 -19.81
N TRP A 509 13.13 -16.60 -20.65
CA TRP A 509 13.07 -17.50 -21.80
C TRP A 509 14.00 -18.72 -21.62
N PRO A 510 13.56 -19.93 -22.03
CA PRO A 510 12.21 -20.26 -22.45
C PRO A 510 11.22 -20.06 -21.29
N ILE A 511 9.98 -19.65 -21.58
CA ILE A 511 8.95 -19.53 -20.53
C ILE A 511 8.66 -20.96 -20.03
N ASP A 512 9.22 -21.33 -18.87
CA ASP A 512 9.06 -22.66 -18.25
C ASP A 512 7.58 -22.98 -17.95
N GLU A 513 6.76 -21.95 -17.66
CA GLU A 513 5.30 -22.08 -17.54
C GLU A 513 4.62 -21.53 -18.81
N MET A 514 4.64 -22.32 -19.89
CA MET A 514 3.87 -22.02 -21.11
C MET A 514 2.40 -21.73 -20.78
N PHE A 515 1.96 -20.50 -21.07
CA PHE A 515 0.56 -20.07 -21.27
C PHE A 515 -0.50 -21.06 -20.76
N ASP A 516 -0.67 -21.20 -19.44
CA ASP A 516 -1.83 -21.92 -18.88
C ASP A 516 -3.08 -21.13 -19.28
N ARG A 517 -3.78 -21.59 -20.31
CA ARG A 517 -5.01 -20.94 -20.82
C ARG A 517 -6.15 -20.94 -19.78
N ARG A 518 -6.00 -21.59 -18.61
CA ARG A 518 -6.90 -21.43 -17.45
C ARG A 518 -6.63 -20.16 -16.65
N ARG A 519 -5.41 -19.61 -16.74
CA ARG A 519 -5.07 -18.31 -16.15
C ARG A 519 -5.64 -17.19 -17.01
N LYS A 520 -6.18 -16.17 -16.36
CA LYS A 520 -6.67 -14.97 -17.06
C LYS A 520 -5.48 -14.28 -17.74
N ARG A 521 -5.71 -13.56 -18.84
CA ARG A 521 -4.65 -12.77 -19.52
C ARG A 521 -3.92 -11.79 -18.58
N SER A 522 -4.59 -11.35 -17.52
CA SER A 522 -4.02 -10.52 -16.43
C SER A 522 -3.07 -11.25 -15.48
N GLU A 523 -3.07 -12.59 -15.52
CA GLU A 523 -2.26 -13.49 -14.69
C GLU A 523 -1.06 -14.07 -15.45
N TRP A 524 -0.91 -13.69 -16.73
CA TRP A 524 0.28 -14.00 -17.51
C TRP A 524 1.49 -13.22 -16.94
N PRO A 525 2.72 -13.77 -17.05
CA PRO A 525 3.91 -13.04 -16.67
C PRO A 525 3.89 -11.64 -17.31
N LYS A 526 4.06 -10.59 -16.49
CA LYS A 526 4.15 -9.21 -16.99
C LYS A 526 5.37 -8.98 -17.90
N LEU A 527 6.27 -9.95 -17.92
CA LEU A 527 7.51 -10.00 -18.68
C LEU A 527 7.30 -11.06 -19.77
N LEU A 528 6.75 -10.65 -20.92
CA LEU A 528 6.94 -11.39 -22.16
C LEU A 528 8.45 -11.44 -22.46
N PRO A 529 8.95 -12.41 -23.24
CA PRO A 529 10.32 -12.29 -23.76
C PRO A 529 10.41 -10.95 -24.49
N TRP A 530 11.46 -10.19 -24.20
CA TRP A 530 11.61 -8.82 -24.69
C TRP A 530 11.79 -8.81 -26.20
N VAL A 531 12.52 -9.80 -26.72
CA VAL A 531 12.62 -10.15 -28.14
C VAL A 531 11.74 -11.36 -28.41
N CYS A 532 10.93 -11.31 -29.46
CA CYS A 532 10.12 -12.44 -29.91
C CYS A 532 10.03 -12.50 -31.43
N ALA A 533 9.64 -13.67 -31.95
CA ALA A 533 9.17 -13.78 -33.32
C ALA A 533 7.94 -12.88 -33.50
N MET A 534 7.85 -12.22 -34.65
CA MET A 534 6.73 -11.33 -34.95
C MET A 534 5.42 -12.15 -34.95
N PRO A 535 4.39 -11.74 -34.17
CA PRO A 535 3.10 -12.42 -34.18
C PRO A 535 2.49 -12.47 -35.58
N SER A 536 2.10 -13.67 -36.03
CA SER A 536 1.65 -13.98 -37.39
C SER A 536 2.66 -13.65 -38.49
N GLY A 537 3.84 -13.13 -38.17
CA GLY A 537 4.85 -12.63 -39.12
C GLY A 537 5.38 -13.72 -40.05
N PRO A 538 5.92 -14.85 -39.54
CA PRO A 538 6.43 -15.93 -40.38
C PRO A 538 5.37 -16.49 -41.34
N SER A 539 4.13 -16.69 -40.86
CA SER A 539 3.03 -17.17 -41.69
C SER A 539 2.58 -16.14 -42.73
N CYS A 540 2.51 -14.85 -42.35
CA CYS A 540 2.17 -13.76 -43.26
C CYS A 540 3.23 -13.59 -44.36
N ALA A 541 4.52 -13.57 -43.97
CA ALA A 541 5.65 -13.56 -44.89
C ALA A 541 5.59 -14.73 -45.87
N LYS A 542 5.32 -15.95 -45.39
CA LYS A 542 5.20 -17.14 -46.24
C LYS A 542 4.08 -17.01 -47.28
N HIS A 543 2.91 -16.53 -46.88
CA HIS A 543 1.81 -16.29 -47.82
C HIS A 543 2.14 -15.16 -48.81
N ALA A 544 2.84 -14.11 -48.37
CA ALA A 544 3.30 -13.05 -49.24
C ALA A 544 4.29 -13.54 -50.31
N LEU A 545 5.25 -14.39 -49.93
CA LEU A 545 6.19 -15.02 -50.87
C LEU A 545 5.46 -15.82 -51.94
N VAL A 546 4.48 -16.64 -51.54
CA VAL A 546 3.63 -17.40 -52.47
C VAL A 546 2.86 -16.46 -53.41
N ALA A 547 2.28 -15.39 -52.88
CA ALA A 547 1.52 -14.40 -53.68
C ALA A 547 2.40 -13.70 -54.72
N LEU A 548 3.66 -13.45 -54.39
CA LEU A 548 4.64 -12.77 -55.24
C LEU A 548 5.38 -13.74 -56.19
N GLY A 549 5.18 -15.06 -56.04
CA GLY A 549 5.91 -16.08 -56.80
C GLY A 549 7.40 -16.17 -56.42
N ILE A 550 7.75 -15.82 -55.19
CA ILE A 550 9.12 -15.78 -54.68
C ILE A 550 9.40 -17.06 -53.85
N PRO A 551 10.58 -17.72 -53.99
CA PRO A 551 10.94 -18.91 -53.22
C PRO A 551 10.96 -18.67 -51.69
N ASP A 552 10.61 -19.71 -50.90
CA ASP A 552 10.54 -19.67 -49.42
C ASP A 552 11.92 -19.52 -48.74
N ASP A 553 12.99 -19.89 -49.44
CA ASP A 553 14.38 -19.76 -48.99
C ASP A 553 15.01 -18.41 -49.35
N THR A 554 14.23 -17.46 -49.89
CA THR A 554 14.71 -16.12 -50.23
C THR A 554 15.23 -15.39 -48.97
N PRO A 555 16.46 -14.86 -48.99
CA PRO A 555 17.01 -14.12 -47.85
C PRO A 555 16.22 -12.85 -47.52
N TYR A 556 16.10 -12.52 -46.23
CA TYR A 556 15.46 -11.28 -45.76
C TYR A 556 16.02 -10.05 -46.46
N ILE A 557 17.36 -9.95 -46.53
CA ILE A 557 18.05 -8.77 -47.08
C ILE A 557 17.70 -8.53 -48.55
N ALA A 558 17.48 -9.58 -49.34
CA ALA A 558 17.12 -9.45 -50.73
C ALA A 558 15.75 -8.79 -50.92
N LEU A 559 14.78 -9.09 -50.04
CA LEU A 559 13.47 -8.45 -50.09
C LEU A 559 13.46 -7.08 -49.45
N ASP A 560 14.28 -6.88 -48.41
CA ASP A 560 14.45 -5.59 -47.77
C ASP A 560 15.02 -4.57 -48.78
N ASP A 561 16.04 -4.95 -49.54
CA ASP A 561 16.63 -4.11 -50.61
C ASP A 561 15.60 -3.76 -51.71
N VAL A 562 14.80 -4.74 -52.14
CA VAL A 562 13.77 -4.53 -53.18
C VAL A 562 12.63 -3.64 -52.67
N ALA A 563 12.27 -3.75 -51.38
CA ALA A 563 11.30 -2.88 -50.74
C ALA A 563 11.82 -1.43 -50.63
N GLN A 564 13.08 -1.26 -50.21
CA GLN A 564 13.72 0.06 -50.09
C GLN A 564 13.91 0.76 -51.44
N GLN A 565 14.06 -0.01 -52.52
CA GLN A 565 14.04 0.50 -53.90
C GLN A 565 12.62 0.92 -54.37
N GLY A 566 11.59 0.73 -53.54
CA GLY A 566 10.19 1.03 -53.85
C GLY A 566 9.57 0.10 -54.88
N ARG A 567 10.19 -1.06 -55.12
CA ARG A 567 9.68 -2.05 -56.07
C ARG A 567 8.73 -3.04 -55.42
N LEU A 568 8.84 -3.25 -54.11
CA LEU A 568 7.87 -4.04 -53.36
C LEU A 568 6.98 -3.11 -52.56
N VAL A 569 5.67 -3.15 -52.83
CA VAL A 569 4.71 -2.20 -52.26
C VAL A 569 3.41 -2.89 -51.83
N CYS A 570 2.71 -2.29 -50.88
CA CYS A 570 1.31 -2.60 -50.59
C CYS A 570 0.41 -1.67 -51.40
N LEU A 571 -0.55 -2.24 -52.14
CA LEU A 571 -1.51 -1.52 -52.97
C LEU A 571 -2.65 -0.88 -52.16
N CYS A 572 -2.68 -1.05 -50.83
CA CYS A 572 -3.73 -0.45 -50.01
C CYS A 572 -3.68 1.08 -50.02
N GLY A 573 -2.49 1.68 -50.07
CA GLY A 573 -2.29 3.12 -49.97
C GLY A 573 -2.36 3.70 -48.57
N SER A 574 -2.01 2.90 -47.55
CA SER A 574 -2.11 3.35 -46.16
C SER A 574 -1.18 4.55 -45.90
N PRO A 575 -1.67 5.64 -45.31
CA PRO A 575 -0.84 6.78 -44.90
C PRO A 575 0.10 6.44 -43.73
N GLU A 576 -0.08 5.28 -43.06
CA GLU A 576 0.83 4.80 -42.00
C GLU A 576 2.11 4.16 -42.56
N LEU A 577 2.13 3.82 -43.85
CA LEU A 577 3.32 3.25 -44.46
C LEU A 577 4.39 4.34 -44.69
N PRO A 578 5.64 4.13 -44.25
CA PRO A 578 6.74 5.05 -44.54
C PRO A 578 6.97 5.21 -46.04
N ALA A 579 7.70 6.27 -46.40
CA ALA A 579 8.17 6.44 -47.78
C ALA A 579 8.95 5.20 -48.24
N PRO A 580 8.97 4.86 -49.54
CA PRO A 580 9.66 3.65 -50.02
C PRO A 580 11.12 3.54 -49.56
N SER A 581 11.86 4.65 -49.48
CA SER A 581 13.24 4.70 -48.99
C SER A 581 13.40 4.40 -47.49
N GLU A 582 12.31 4.44 -46.74
CA GLU A 582 12.23 4.19 -45.30
C GLU A 582 11.40 2.93 -44.99
N SER A 583 10.86 2.27 -46.02
CA SER A 583 10.01 1.08 -45.92
C SER A 583 10.78 -0.16 -46.33
N GLY A 584 10.90 -1.11 -45.40
CA GLY A 584 11.56 -2.40 -45.61
C GLY A 584 10.57 -3.56 -45.70
N TRP A 585 11.09 -4.75 -46.01
CA TRP A 585 10.29 -5.99 -46.07
C TRP A 585 9.53 -6.24 -44.76
N GLY A 586 10.22 -6.11 -43.62
CA GLY A 586 9.59 -6.31 -42.31
C GLY A 586 8.56 -5.25 -41.93
N THR A 587 8.61 -4.05 -42.54
CA THR A 587 7.57 -3.01 -42.40
C THR A 587 6.30 -3.44 -43.13
N LEU A 588 6.45 -3.87 -44.38
CA LEU A 588 5.33 -4.32 -45.22
C LEU A 588 4.64 -5.55 -44.61
N ILE A 589 5.40 -6.56 -44.18
CA ILE A 589 4.80 -7.74 -43.55
C ILE A 589 4.12 -7.40 -42.23
N LYS A 590 4.71 -6.53 -41.41
CA LYS A 590 4.06 -6.04 -40.20
C LYS A 590 2.74 -5.36 -40.49
N HIS A 591 2.73 -4.44 -41.45
CA HIS A 591 1.51 -3.76 -41.90
C HIS A 591 0.43 -4.76 -42.35
N VAL A 592 0.77 -5.68 -43.26
CA VAL A 592 -0.20 -6.67 -43.76
C VAL A 592 -0.73 -7.57 -42.64
N ALA A 593 0.14 -8.03 -41.72
CA ALA A 593 -0.26 -8.89 -40.62
C ALA A 593 -1.17 -8.17 -39.62
N ASP A 594 -0.87 -6.92 -39.26
CA ASP A 594 -1.70 -6.09 -38.39
C ASP A 594 -3.09 -5.88 -39.01
N GLU A 595 -3.14 -5.65 -40.32
CA GLU A 595 -4.38 -5.40 -41.06
C GLU A 595 -5.24 -6.66 -41.25
N GLN A 596 -4.62 -7.81 -41.50
CA GLN A 596 -5.30 -9.12 -41.51
C GLN A 596 -5.82 -9.47 -40.11
N ALA A 597 -5.04 -9.21 -39.06
CA ALA A 597 -5.45 -9.45 -37.67
C ALA A 597 -6.62 -8.52 -37.28
N TRP A 598 -6.61 -7.27 -37.72
CA TRP A 598 -7.75 -6.36 -37.56
C TRP A 598 -8.99 -6.88 -38.29
N HIS A 599 -8.88 -7.23 -39.57
CA HIS A 599 -10.01 -7.73 -40.35
C HIS A 599 -10.60 -9.02 -39.75
N HIS A 600 -9.75 -9.97 -39.37
CA HIS A 600 -10.18 -11.21 -38.71
C HIS A 600 -10.91 -10.94 -37.39
N ARG A 601 -10.41 -10.01 -36.56
CA ARG A 601 -11.10 -9.59 -35.33
C ARG A 601 -12.48 -9.00 -35.62
N MET A 602 -12.57 -8.11 -36.62
CA MET A 602 -13.83 -7.50 -37.03
C MET A 602 -14.84 -8.54 -37.56
N GLN A 603 -14.39 -9.54 -38.35
CA GLN A 603 -15.23 -10.66 -38.78
C GLN A 603 -15.76 -11.50 -37.61
N LEU A 604 -14.97 -11.70 -36.55
CA LEU A 604 -15.44 -12.42 -35.36
C LEU A 604 -16.52 -11.63 -34.61
N PHE A 605 -16.46 -10.30 -34.61
CA PHE A 605 -17.49 -9.43 -34.02
C PHE A 605 -18.75 -9.40 -34.89
N SER A 606 -18.57 -9.57 -36.20
CA SER A 606 -19.62 -9.59 -37.20
C SER A 606 -20.52 -10.85 -37.15
N LYS A 607 -20.24 -11.87 -36.34
CA LYS A 607 -21.07 -13.09 -36.29
C LYS A 607 -22.46 -12.88 -35.65
N ASP A 608 -22.71 -11.75 -34.97
CA ASP A 608 -24.03 -11.31 -34.48
C ASP A 608 -24.76 -10.37 -35.50
N ILE A 609 -24.37 -10.37 -36.79
CA ILE A 609 -24.86 -9.47 -37.87
C ILE A 609 -26.34 -9.58 -38.24
N THR A 610 -27.13 -10.47 -37.64
CA THR A 610 -28.57 -10.61 -37.97
C THR A 610 -29.37 -9.31 -37.81
N LEU A 611 -28.79 -8.26 -37.22
CA LEU A 611 -29.38 -6.94 -37.01
C LEU A 611 -28.99 -5.86 -38.06
N TRP A 612 -27.95 -6.03 -38.90
CA TRP A 612 -27.46 -4.96 -39.79
C TRP A 612 -26.89 -5.45 -41.15
N PRO A 613 -27.73 -5.85 -42.12
CA PRO A 613 -27.29 -6.37 -43.44
C PRO A 613 -26.56 -5.35 -44.34
N SER A 614 -26.60 -4.05 -44.01
CA SER A 614 -26.13 -2.95 -44.86
C SER A 614 -24.67 -2.56 -44.67
N ILE A 615 -24.00 -3.00 -43.60
CA ILE A 615 -22.61 -2.62 -43.32
C ILE A 615 -21.66 -3.56 -44.06
N LYS A 616 -20.92 -3.04 -45.04
CA LYS A 616 -19.86 -3.78 -45.74
C LYS A 616 -18.59 -3.80 -44.89
N LEU A 617 -17.96 -4.96 -44.73
CA LEU A 617 -16.61 -5.09 -44.18
C LEU A 617 -15.72 -5.76 -45.23
N ILE A 618 -14.77 -5.00 -45.78
CA ILE A 618 -13.91 -5.42 -46.89
C ILE A 618 -12.55 -5.89 -46.36
N ASP A 619 -12.07 -7.01 -46.90
CA ASP A 619 -10.68 -7.44 -46.77
C ASP A 619 -9.87 -6.80 -47.90
N ASN A 620 -9.07 -5.77 -47.59
CA ASN A 620 -8.18 -5.10 -48.52
C ASN A 620 -6.73 -5.62 -48.43
N HIS A 621 -6.46 -6.63 -47.60
CA HIS A 621 -5.14 -7.23 -47.45
C HIS A 621 -5.12 -8.74 -47.75
N PRO A 622 -5.79 -9.24 -48.82
CA PRO A 622 -5.67 -10.63 -49.18
C PRO A 622 -4.24 -10.91 -49.67
N LEU A 623 -3.65 -12.01 -49.21
CA LEU A 623 -2.39 -12.55 -49.75
C LEU A 623 -2.64 -13.74 -50.69
N SER A 624 -3.91 -14.01 -51.00
CA SER A 624 -4.32 -15.11 -51.86
C SER A 624 -5.51 -14.68 -52.72
N GLY A 625 -5.62 -15.24 -53.93
CA GLY A 625 -6.69 -14.91 -54.87
C GLY A 625 -6.23 -13.98 -55.99
N PRO A 626 -7.17 -13.42 -56.77
CA PRO A 626 -6.85 -12.73 -58.03
C PRO A 626 -6.22 -11.34 -57.86
N ALA A 627 -6.27 -10.75 -56.66
CA ALA A 627 -5.78 -9.40 -56.38
C ALA A 627 -5.10 -9.33 -55.01
N PRO A 628 -3.88 -9.89 -54.85
CA PRO A 628 -3.14 -9.77 -53.61
C PRO A 628 -2.76 -8.31 -53.32
N CYS A 629 -2.70 -7.93 -52.04
CA CYS A 629 -2.37 -6.55 -51.66
C CYS A 629 -0.91 -6.19 -51.89
N LEU A 630 0.01 -7.17 -51.87
CA LEU A 630 1.42 -6.95 -52.17
C LEU A 630 1.70 -7.16 -53.65
N LYS A 631 2.48 -6.25 -54.23
CA LYS A 631 2.91 -6.32 -55.63
C LYS A 631 4.40 -6.04 -55.77
N LEU A 632 5.07 -6.87 -56.58
CA LEU A 632 6.42 -6.62 -57.06
C LEU A 632 6.33 -5.88 -58.40
N LEU A 633 6.79 -4.63 -58.42
CA LEU A 633 6.78 -3.75 -59.57
C LEU A 633 7.98 -4.02 -60.50
N ALA A 634 7.72 -3.91 -61.80
CA ALA A 634 8.80 -3.80 -62.78
C ALA A 634 9.59 -2.51 -62.56
N GLU A 635 10.83 -2.47 -63.05
CA GLU A 635 11.67 -1.29 -62.93
C GLU A 635 11.02 -0.09 -63.63
N GLY A 636 10.79 1.01 -62.89
CA GLY A 636 10.12 2.21 -63.39
C GLY A 636 8.58 2.17 -63.38
N GLU A 637 7.96 1.03 -63.05
CA GLU A 637 6.51 0.94 -62.85
C GLU A 637 6.09 1.67 -61.56
N ARG A 638 4.95 2.37 -61.58
CA ARG A 638 4.38 3.02 -60.39
C ARG A 638 3.14 2.25 -59.94
N ALA A 639 2.97 2.12 -58.63
CA ALA A 639 1.77 1.55 -58.05
C ALA A 639 0.57 2.47 -58.30
N GLU A 640 -0.50 1.92 -58.87
CA GLU A 640 -1.80 2.57 -58.85
C GLU A 640 -2.42 2.39 -57.47
N VAL A 641 -2.37 3.45 -56.67
CA VAL A 641 -2.94 3.48 -55.32
C VAL A 641 -4.35 4.08 -55.40
N PRO A 642 -5.34 3.56 -54.66
CA PRO A 642 -6.68 4.13 -54.63
C PRO A 642 -6.63 5.63 -54.26
N ASP A 643 -7.12 6.49 -55.15
CA ASP A 643 -7.21 7.93 -54.91
C ASP A 643 -8.04 8.16 -53.65
N SER A 644 -7.44 8.80 -52.64
CA SER A 644 -8.06 9.10 -51.35
C SER A 644 -8.54 10.55 -51.25
N SER A 645 -8.80 11.22 -52.39
CA SER A 645 -9.23 12.61 -52.44
C SER A 645 -10.43 12.89 -51.51
N ILE A 646 -10.31 13.94 -50.70
CA ILE A 646 -11.35 14.39 -49.75
C ILE A 646 -11.92 15.71 -50.28
N PRO A 647 -13.25 15.84 -50.45
CA PRO A 647 -13.87 17.13 -50.79
C PRO A 647 -13.50 18.22 -49.78
N ALA A 648 -13.18 19.43 -50.25
CA ALA A 648 -12.61 20.51 -49.42
C ALA A 648 -13.55 20.97 -48.29
N ASP A 649 -14.86 20.95 -48.54
CA ASP A 649 -15.92 21.24 -47.58
C ASP A 649 -15.97 20.17 -46.46
N THR A 650 -15.92 18.90 -46.84
CA THR A 650 -15.86 17.77 -45.90
C THR A 650 -14.57 17.80 -45.09
N ALA A 651 -13.44 18.12 -45.74
CA ALA A 651 -12.15 18.22 -45.10
C ALA A 651 -12.15 19.27 -43.98
N SER A 652 -12.70 20.44 -44.27
CA SER A 652 -12.82 21.54 -43.30
C SER A 652 -13.71 21.16 -42.10
N LEU A 653 -14.85 20.54 -42.36
CA LEU A 653 -15.83 20.16 -41.34
C LEU A 653 -15.31 19.06 -40.40
N VAL A 654 -14.69 18.02 -40.96
CA VAL A 654 -14.14 16.91 -40.16
C VAL A 654 -12.94 17.38 -39.34
N THR A 655 -12.05 18.20 -39.92
CA THR A 655 -10.89 18.76 -39.19
C THR A 655 -11.35 19.59 -37.99
N ALA A 656 -12.33 20.48 -38.16
CA ALA A 656 -12.90 21.25 -37.06
C ALA A 656 -13.48 20.35 -35.95
N ARG A 657 -14.15 19.24 -36.31
CA ARG A 657 -14.64 18.27 -35.32
C ARG A 657 -13.51 17.55 -34.58
N LEU A 658 -12.44 17.18 -35.27
CA LEU A 658 -11.24 16.59 -34.67
C LEU A 658 -10.51 17.59 -33.76
N GLU A 659 -10.58 18.89 -33.98
CA GLU A 659 -9.97 19.87 -33.08
C GLU A 659 -10.82 20.12 -31.82
N HIS A 660 -12.15 20.10 -31.95
CA HIS A 660 -13.05 20.42 -30.85
C HIS A 660 -13.33 19.25 -29.87
N GLU A 661 -13.31 18.00 -30.34
CA GLU A 661 -13.68 16.83 -29.51
C GLU A 661 -12.47 16.19 -28.81
N GLN A 662 -12.47 16.07 -27.49
CA GLN A 662 -11.34 15.44 -26.77
C GLN A 662 -11.34 13.90 -26.80
N ARG A 663 -12.46 13.30 -27.21
CA ARG A 663 -12.69 11.85 -27.27
C ARG A 663 -12.03 11.23 -28.52
N GLN A 664 -11.74 9.93 -28.51
CA GLN A 664 -11.09 9.25 -29.66
C GLN A 664 -12.08 9.08 -30.82
N PRO A 665 -11.66 9.38 -32.08
CA PRO A 665 -12.51 9.18 -33.24
C PRO A 665 -12.61 7.69 -33.57
N VAL A 666 -13.80 7.24 -33.93
CA VAL A 666 -14.09 5.90 -34.43
C VAL A 666 -14.99 5.97 -35.66
N CYS A 667 -14.83 5.02 -36.58
CA CYS A 667 -15.76 4.84 -37.69
C CYS A 667 -17.13 4.41 -37.17
N SER A 668 -18.20 5.09 -37.61
CA SER A 668 -19.58 4.79 -37.19
C SER A 668 -19.98 3.36 -37.57
N SER A 669 -19.66 2.91 -38.78
CA SER A 669 -19.89 1.54 -39.26
C SER A 669 -19.20 0.50 -38.39
N CYS A 670 -17.91 0.68 -38.09
CA CYS A 670 -17.18 -0.20 -37.15
C CYS A 670 -17.74 -0.16 -35.73
N HIS A 671 -18.19 1.01 -35.26
CA HIS A 671 -18.79 1.16 -33.94
C HIS A 671 -20.11 0.37 -33.81
N PHE A 672 -20.98 0.43 -34.82
CA PHE A 672 -22.24 -0.33 -34.83
C PHE A 672 -22.02 -1.84 -34.93
N MET A 673 -20.87 -2.29 -35.41
CA MET A 673 -20.49 -3.71 -35.39
C MET A 673 -20.07 -4.21 -33.99
N LEU A 674 -19.83 -3.32 -33.02
CA LEU A 674 -19.51 -3.68 -31.64
C LEU A 674 -20.75 -3.63 -30.75
N LYS A 675 -20.84 -4.56 -29.78
CA LYS A 675 -21.88 -4.52 -28.74
C LYS A 675 -21.66 -3.34 -27.79
N ASP A 676 -22.74 -2.62 -27.45
CA ASP A 676 -22.72 -1.52 -26.47
C ASP A 676 -22.03 -1.92 -25.15
N GLY A 677 -21.10 -1.08 -24.70
CA GLY A 677 -20.34 -1.29 -23.46
C GLY A 677 -19.24 -2.35 -23.53
N SER A 678 -18.88 -2.85 -24.72
CA SER A 678 -17.74 -3.77 -24.84
C SER A 678 -16.43 -3.08 -24.48
N LYS A 679 -15.54 -3.78 -23.74
CA LYS A 679 -14.16 -3.33 -23.46
C LYS A 679 -13.25 -3.30 -24.72
N ARG A 680 -13.84 -3.46 -25.92
CA ARG A 680 -13.15 -3.66 -27.21
C ARG A 680 -13.23 -2.42 -28.11
N THR A 681 -13.81 -1.32 -27.63
CA THR A 681 -13.85 -0.02 -28.34
C THR A 681 -12.46 0.49 -28.74
N ARG A 682 -11.41 0.09 -28.02
CA ARG A 682 -10.01 0.43 -28.35
C ARG A 682 -9.53 -0.12 -29.69
N ASP A 683 -10.09 -1.22 -30.18
CA ASP A 683 -9.67 -1.88 -31.43
C ASP A 683 -10.18 -1.16 -32.69
N ILE A 684 -11.08 -0.18 -32.54
CA ILE A 684 -11.66 0.61 -33.64
C ILE A 684 -11.29 2.11 -33.54
N HIS A 685 -10.38 2.47 -32.63
CA HIS A 685 -9.86 3.82 -32.55
C HIS A 685 -9.05 4.13 -33.81
N LEU A 686 -9.32 5.29 -34.40
CA LEU A 686 -8.57 5.79 -35.55
C LEU A 686 -7.59 6.88 -35.12
N PRO A 687 -6.46 7.05 -35.82
CA PRO A 687 -5.62 8.22 -35.66
C PRO A 687 -6.43 9.51 -35.85
N ARG A 688 -6.05 10.57 -35.15
CA ARG A 688 -6.68 11.90 -35.27
C ARG A 688 -6.21 12.65 -36.51
N ASP A 689 -6.26 11.98 -37.65
CA ASP A 689 -5.80 12.46 -38.93
C ASP A 689 -6.87 12.14 -39.98
N ILE A 690 -7.33 13.17 -40.68
CA ILE A 690 -8.38 13.06 -41.66
C ILE A 690 -8.02 12.13 -42.83
N THR A 691 -6.74 12.06 -43.20
CA THR A 691 -6.25 11.19 -44.27
C THR A 691 -6.41 9.72 -43.89
N HIS A 692 -6.08 9.38 -42.65
CA HIS A 692 -6.23 8.03 -42.09
C HIS A 692 -7.69 7.61 -42.02
N ILE A 693 -8.56 8.51 -41.57
CA ILE A 693 -10.00 8.24 -41.49
C ILE A 693 -10.60 8.06 -42.89
N ALA A 694 -10.26 8.92 -43.85
CA ALA A 694 -10.72 8.79 -45.23
C ALA A 694 -10.24 7.48 -45.88
N HIS A 695 -8.97 7.12 -45.66
CA HIS A 695 -8.40 5.87 -46.11
C HIS A 695 -9.15 4.66 -45.53
N HIS A 696 -9.44 4.67 -44.22
CA HIS A 696 -10.21 3.62 -43.56
C HIS A 696 -11.62 3.46 -44.17
N MET A 697 -12.36 4.55 -44.33
CA MET A 697 -13.73 4.51 -44.89
C MET A 697 -13.75 3.91 -46.30
N ARG A 698 -12.81 4.35 -47.15
CA ARG A 698 -12.72 3.89 -48.53
C ARG A 698 -12.31 2.42 -48.59
N THR A 699 -11.29 2.01 -47.85
CA THR A 699 -10.71 0.67 -47.98
C THR A 699 -11.46 -0.41 -47.21
N ARG A 700 -12.20 -0.06 -46.14
CA ARG A 700 -12.90 -1.03 -45.28
C ARG A 700 -14.40 -1.09 -45.51
N HIS A 701 -15.00 0.01 -45.95
CA HIS A 701 -16.44 0.14 -46.12
C HIS A 701 -16.87 0.50 -47.55
N ASP A 702 -15.93 0.83 -48.45
CA ASP A 702 -16.24 1.32 -49.81
C ASP A 702 -17.13 2.57 -49.77
N GLU A 703 -16.83 3.45 -48.82
CA GLU A 703 -17.57 4.69 -48.55
C GLU A 703 -16.67 5.92 -48.71
N THR A 704 -17.25 7.03 -49.17
CA THR A 704 -16.59 8.34 -49.14
C THR A 704 -16.74 8.94 -47.75
N LEU A 705 -15.69 9.61 -47.26
CA LEU A 705 -15.73 10.24 -45.96
C LEU A 705 -16.86 11.31 -45.94
N SER A 706 -17.72 11.25 -44.94
CA SER A 706 -18.69 12.30 -44.63
C SER A 706 -18.64 12.63 -43.14
N SER A 707 -19.23 13.76 -42.72
CA SER A 707 -19.26 14.14 -41.31
C SER A 707 -19.94 13.08 -40.42
N ASP A 708 -20.93 12.38 -40.94
CA ASP A 708 -21.77 11.47 -40.13
C ASP A 708 -21.13 10.09 -39.95
N CYS A 709 -20.02 9.84 -40.64
CA CYS A 709 -19.24 8.60 -40.57
C CYS A 709 -18.32 8.52 -39.33
N ILE A 710 -18.21 9.60 -38.53
CA ILE A 710 -17.29 9.67 -37.38
C ILE A 710 -18.06 9.85 -36.07
N LEU A 711 -17.80 8.96 -35.12
CA LEU A 711 -18.25 9.05 -33.73
C LEU A 711 -17.07 9.30 -32.80
N PHE A 712 -17.36 9.82 -31.60
CA PHE A 712 -16.35 10.18 -30.60
C PHE A 712 -16.61 9.46 -29.28
N VAL A 713 -15.70 8.55 -28.89
CA VAL A 713 -15.84 7.67 -27.70
C VAL A 713 -14.73 7.89 -26.68
N TYR A 714 -14.99 7.59 -25.41
CA TYR A 714 -13.96 7.64 -24.36
C TYR A 714 -12.95 6.49 -24.51
N ALA A 715 -11.66 6.79 -24.28
CA ALA A 715 -10.53 5.87 -24.48
C ALA A 715 -10.35 4.80 -23.39
#